data_AF-A0A8H6AFZ3-F1
#
_entry.id   AF-A0A8H6AFZ3-F1
#
_cell.length_a   1.000
_cell.length_b   1.000
_cell.length_c   1.000
_cell.angle_alpha   90.00
_cell.angle_beta   90.00
_cell.angle_gamma   90.00
#
_symmetry.space_group_name_H-M   'P 1'
#
loop_
_entity.id
_entity.type
_entity.pdbx_description
1 polymer ?
#
loop_
_entity_poly.entity_id
_entity_poly.type
_entity_poly.pdbx_seq_one_letter_code
_entity_poly.pdbx_strand_id
1 'polypeptide(L)'
;MRLLAPLTVLSWYIAKTQAKAVFAHFMLGNSAEYSDNDWRNDIKLAQNAHIDAFALNMAHNEIFAGTLHKAFDNADKLDFKLFFSFDYAGNGSWPKQDTINLMNEYMNRSSYYHYDGKPFLSTFEGTTSPDWPEIKNVTNAFFVPDFSSIGPVAAANKSYVDGLFSWAAWPNGPTNLNTSADDAYRHALGDRPYMMPVSPWFYTNMPGFDKNWVWRGDDLWYDRWQQVISFQPEFVQIISWNDYGESHYIGPLHKNAYKAFDRGEAPFNYALGMPHDGWRTFLPYAIDQYKNPNSSIPIDEENVVSWYRLHPASACTTGGTTGNSRTQGQEEYKPSEIVADRIMYSALLNSTADVTVEIGKNKVNGAWDDVPEGGKGIYHGSVPFGQDGDVKVTISRGDKEIASISGKAITSKCSDKDKGFQSYNAWVGTSGAHGLNWAGKETALQLFRRNAKVYIASRSRSKYDDLTNEVFRSAINQDHDVERQEQFQFLELDLSSIESCVLAAQEFKLKERRLDVVIANAALSVAPCTLSRDGIEIQFATNDIIQSTSVLFNEARVIVVASHAHAMYKSSHPDTICFEDLKKEGRKRLESFQDVQEALQRYARSKLANVLFARTLSTRFRRLGYANVFVNSLNPGTIGTSSSTDSAAIPSWLSVITYPLVRVTSIPPKSGALTTLLLATSPEIPARKLHGRYFDVGPLAGKFWYGYSWDATERKMSKQAKNEELASQLWEWSFQSMMEAQRKMVRSGDVG
;
A
#
# COMPACT_ATOMS: atom_id res chain seq x y z
N MET A 1 4.60 63.22 35.83
CA MET A 1 5.20 62.02 36.45
C MET A 1 4.84 60.82 35.60
N ARG A 2 5.80 60.30 34.84
CA ARG A 2 5.65 59.13 33.97
C ARG A 2 5.92 57.87 34.79
N LEU A 3 4.98 56.93 34.76
CA LEU A 3 5.09 55.60 35.38
C LEU A 3 5.92 54.68 34.46
N LEU A 4 6.99 54.12 35.01
CA LEU A 4 7.78 53.04 34.45
C LEU A 4 7.11 51.70 34.76
N ALA A 5 6.91 50.88 33.71
CA ALA A 5 6.49 49.49 33.82
C ALA A 5 7.70 48.59 34.15
N PRO A 6 7.57 47.55 35.00
CA PRO A 6 8.63 46.59 35.25
C PRO A 6 8.62 45.48 34.19
N LEU A 7 9.82 45.15 33.68
CA LEU A 7 10.10 43.96 32.88
C LEU A 7 9.88 42.70 33.72
N THR A 8 8.85 41.92 33.40
CA THR A 8 8.72 40.53 33.84
C THR A 8 9.51 39.64 32.89
N VAL A 9 10.64 39.11 33.36
CA VAL A 9 11.36 38.00 32.74
C VAL A 9 10.52 36.74 32.92
N LEU A 10 9.80 36.32 31.88
CA LEU A 10 9.23 34.98 31.79
C LEU A 10 10.38 34.02 31.47
N SER A 11 10.88 33.33 32.48
CA SER A 11 11.67 32.11 32.31
C SER A 11 10.80 31.08 31.60
N TRP A 12 11.05 30.87 30.31
CA TRP A 12 10.55 29.70 29.58
C TRP A 12 11.22 28.46 30.19
N TYR A 13 10.52 27.79 31.09
CA TYR A 13 10.71 26.35 31.28
C TYR A 13 10.23 25.68 29.99
N ILE A 14 11.13 25.54 29.02
CA ILE A 14 10.96 24.57 27.94
C ILE A 14 11.03 23.22 28.65
N ALA A 15 9.87 22.66 28.99
CA ALA A 15 9.78 21.22 29.14
C ALA A 15 10.31 20.65 27.83
N LYS A 16 11.48 20.00 27.88
CA LYS A 16 11.98 19.20 26.76
C LYS A 16 10.90 18.14 26.52
N THR A 17 9.98 18.39 25.58
CA THR A 17 9.08 17.35 25.09
C THR A 17 9.96 16.35 24.37
N GLN A 18 10.31 15.28 25.06
CA GLN A 18 11.09 14.18 24.53
C GLN A 18 10.30 13.57 23.37
N ALA A 19 10.82 13.66 22.15
CA ALA A 19 10.12 13.20 20.97
C ALA A 19 10.04 11.66 20.98
N LYS A 20 8.83 11.13 21.05
CA LYS A 20 8.54 9.69 20.91
C LYS A 20 8.82 9.22 19.49
N ALA A 21 9.35 8.02 19.36
CA ALA A 21 9.57 7.40 18.05
C ALA A 21 9.11 5.95 17.99
N VAL A 22 8.76 5.51 16.79
CA VAL A 22 8.37 4.15 16.45
C VAL A 22 9.30 3.65 15.36
N PHE A 23 9.96 2.53 15.62
CA PHE A 23 10.87 1.88 14.69
C PHE A 23 10.31 0.55 14.24
N ALA A 24 10.79 0.01 13.13
CA ALA A 24 10.57 -1.38 12.76
C ALA A 24 11.90 -2.12 12.61
N HIS A 25 11.98 -3.28 13.24
CA HIS A 25 13.11 -4.20 13.11
C HIS A 25 13.21 -4.69 11.67
N PHE A 26 14.38 -4.57 11.05
CA PHE A 26 14.55 -4.88 9.64
C PHE A 26 15.74 -5.82 9.46
N MET A 27 15.47 -7.04 8.97
CA MET A 27 16.49 -8.04 8.68
C MET A 27 17.20 -7.65 7.39
N LEU A 28 18.40 -7.06 7.51
CA LEU A 28 19.17 -6.61 6.34
C LEU A 28 19.51 -7.79 5.42
N GLY A 29 19.81 -8.96 5.99
CA GLY A 29 20.09 -10.18 5.22
C GLY A 29 18.96 -10.63 4.30
N ASN A 30 17.69 -10.32 4.63
CA ASN A 30 16.53 -10.63 3.78
C ASN A 30 16.39 -9.65 2.60
N SER A 31 17.14 -8.54 2.59
CA SER A 31 17.12 -7.52 1.54
C SER A 31 18.29 -7.61 0.55
N ALA A 32 19.06 -8.71 0.57
CA ALA A 32 20.22 -8.91 -0.30
C ALA A 32 19.92 -8.71 -1.79
N GLU A 33 18.71 -9.07 -2.24
CA GLU A 33 18.27 -8.94 -3.64
C GLU A 33 17.32 -7.76 -3.89
N TYR A 34 17.16 -6.85 -2.93
CA TYR A 34 16.30 -5.68 -3.13
C TYR A 34 16.85 -4.77 -4.23
N SER A 35 15.98 -4.39 -5.15
CA SER A 35 16.18 -3.27 -6.04
C SER A 35 16.00 -1.94 -5.30
N ASP A 36 16.42 -0.83 -5.92
CA ASP A 36 16.10 0.49 -5.36
C ASP A 36 14.58 0.74 -5.28
N ASN A 37 13.79 0.09 -6.16
CA ASN A 37 12.34 0.21 -6.11
C ASN A 37 11.77 -0.49 -4.87
N ASP A 38 12.30 -1.67 -4.52
CA ASP A 38 11.86 -2.42 -3.33
C ASP A 38 12.15 -1.62 -2.07
N TRP A 39 13.36 -1.08 -1.94
CA TRP A 39 13.72 -0.16 -0.85
C TRP A 39 12.82 1.08 -0.78
N ARG A 40 12.59 1.77 -1.90
CA ARG A 40 11.69 2.93 -1.91
C ARG A 40 10.25 2.57 -1.58
N ASN A 41 9.79 1.40 -1.99
CA ASN A 41 8.45 0.94 -1.69
C ASN A 41 8.30 0.68 -0.19
N ASP A 42 9.22 -0.08 0.39
CA ASP A 42 9.20 -0.42 1.80
C ASP A 42 9.29 0.83 2.69
N ILE A 43 10.19 1.76 2.36
CA ILE A 43 10.30 3.05 3.06
C ILE A 43 8.99 3.84 2.98
N LYS A 44 8.37 3.94 1.81
CA LYS A 44 7.08 4.65 1.66
C LYS A 44 5.96 3.98 2.43
N LEU A 45 5.91 2.64 2.43
CA LEU A 45 4.94 1.89 3.21
C LEU A 45 5.14 2.12 4.71
N ALA A 46 6.39 2.22 5.19
CA ALA A 46 6.71 2.53 6.57
C ALA A 46 6.33 3.98 6.95
N GLN A 47 6.64 4.96 6.09
CA GLN A 47 6.21 6.35 6.24
C GLN A 47 4.68 6.46 6.28
N ASN A 48 3.98 5.79 5.37
CA ASN A 48 2.52 5.75 5.35
C ASN A 48 1.93 5.09 6.60
N ALA A 49 2.67 4.18 7.23
CA ALA A 49 2.32 3.57 8.50
C ALA A 49 2.74 4.42 9.71
N HIS A 50 3.33 5.60 9.52
CA HIS A 50 3.87 6.51 10.54
C HIS A 50 5.05 5.96 11.36
N ILE A 51 5.77 4.99 10.80
CA ILE A 51 7.03 4.49 11.36
C ILE A 51 8.13 5.51 11.04
N ASP A 52 8.99 5.80 12.01
CA ASP A 52 10.01 6.85 11.92
C ASP A 52 11.34 6.33 11.36
N ALA A 53 11.70 5.08 11.68
CA ALA A 53 12.95 4.49 11.23
C ALA A 53 12.92 2.96 11.08
N PHE A 54 13.86 2.42 10.31
CA PHE A 54 14.21 1.00 10.38
C PHE A 54 15.42 0.77 11.29
N ALA A 55 15.30 -0.19 12.20
CA ALA A 55 16.40 -0.75 12.97
C ALA A 55 17.05 -1.87 12.14
N LEU A 56 18.15 -1.57 11.44
CA LEU A 56 18.81 -2.49 10.53
C LEU A 56 19.56 -3.57 11.33
N ASN A 57 18.92 -4.73 11.48
CA ASN A 57 19.50 -5.92 12.07
C ASN A 57 20.42 -6.62 11.05
N MET A 58 21.64 -6.92 11.48
CA MET A 58 22.64 -7.61 10.67
C MET A 58 23.60 -8.43 11.54
N ALA A 59 23.84 -9.68 11.16
CA ALA A 59 24.86 -10.51 11.77
C ALA A 59 26.25 -10.25 11.16
N HIS A 60 27.32 -10.55 11.91
CA HIS A 60 28.69 -10.35 11.40
C HIS A 60 28.95 -11.24 10.18
N ASN A 61 29.74 -10.75 9.23
CA ASN A 61 30.00 -11.39 7.93
C ASN A 61 28.77 -11.60 7.01
N GLU A 62 27.57 -11.16 7.39
CA GLU A 62 26.46 -10.99 6.44
C GLU A 62 26.61 -9.71 5.60
N ILE A 63 27.85 -9.26 5.32
CA ILE A 63 28.10 -7.96 4.73
C ILE A 63 27.82 -7.98 3.21
N PHE A 64 26.58 -7.64 2.88
CA PHE A 64 26.14 -7.21 1.56
C PHE A 64 26.41 -5.70 1.41
N ALA A 65 27.66 -5.25 1.31
CA ALA A 65 27.99 -3.81 1.27
C ALA A 65 27.11 -3.01 0.29
N GLY A 66 26.78 -3.61 -0.87
CA GLY A 66 25.86 -3.02 -1.85
C GLY A 66 24.43 -2.80 -1.35
N THR A 67 23.89 -3.65 -0.48
CA THR A 67 22.54 -3.50 0.09
C THR A 67 22.48 -2.38 1.12
N LEU A 68 23.53 -2.22 1.94
CA LEU A 68 23.56 -1.17 2.95
C LEU A 68 23.63 0.23 2.34
N HIS A 69 24.50 0.44 1.34
CA HIS A 69 24.54 1.69 0.59
C HIS A 69 23.19 2.02 -0.05
N LYS A 70 22.55 1.04 -0.71
CA LYS A 70 21.22 1.21 -1.32
C LYS A 70 20.16 1.62 -0.28
N ALA A 71 20.18 1.02 0.91
CA ALA A 71 19.24 1.35 1.97
C ALA A 71 19.36 2.84 2.34
N PHE A 72 20.57 3.32 2.67
CA PHE A 72 20.81 4.72 3.03
C PHE A 72 20.59 5.69 1.86
N ASP A 73 20.98 5.33 0.63
CA ASP A 73 20.76 6.19 -0.54
C ASP A 73 19.29 6.41 -0.85
N ASN A 74 18.45 5.37 -0.70
CA ASN A 74 17.00 5.52 -0.89
C ASN A 74 16.34 6.20 0.32
N ALA A 75 16.84 6.00 1.54
CA ALA A 75 16.38 6.68 2.73
C ALA A 75 16.69 8.19 2.71
N ASP A 76 17.90 8.59 2.28
CA ASP A 76 18.27 10.00 2.07
C ASP A 76 17.34 10.67 1.05
N LYS A 77 17.02 9.99 -0.06
CA LYS A 77 16.11 10.50 -1.10
C LYS A 77 14.66 10.68 -0.62
N LEU A 78 14.24 9.95 0.41
CA LEU A 78 12.86 9.92 0.91
C LEU A 78 12.71 10.58 2.28
N ASP A 79 13.78 11.11 2.86
CA ASP A 79 13.84 11.63 4.23
C ASP A 79 13.28 10.63 5.27
N PHE A 80 13.72 9.37 5.16
CA PHE A 80 13.40 8.32 6.11
C PHE A 80 14.63 7.96 6.94
N LYS A 81 14.42 7.53 8.19
CA LYS A 81 15.54 7.28 9.10
C LYS A 81 15.90 5.80 9.18
N LEU A 82 17.17 5.52 9.43
CA LEU A 82 17.74 4.19 9.61
C LEU A 82 18.73 4.25 10.77
N PHE A 83 18.90 3.16 11.52
CA PHE A 83 20.00 3.02 12.47
C PHE A 83 20.45 1.57 12.58
N PHE A 84 21.64 1.33 13.14
CA PHE A 84 22.19 -0.01 13.26
C PHE A 84 21.72 -0.75 14.50
N SER A 85 21.41 -2.04 14.29
CA SER A 85 21.19 -3.03 15.33
C SER A 85 22.11 -4.22 15.05
N PHE A 86 23.31 -4.21 15.62
CA PHE A 86 24.27 -5.29 15.38
C PHE A 86 23.80 -6.57 16.06
N ASP A 87 23.66 -7.67 15.32
CA ASP A 87 23.26 -8.97 15.87
C ASP A 87 24.51 -9.75 16.29
N TYR A 88 24.68 -9.94 17.60
CA TYR A 88 25.79 -10.70 18.20
C TYR A 88 25.47 -12.17 18.42
N ALA A 89 24.21 -12.57 18.25
CA ALA A 89 23.75 -13.95 18.42
C ALA A 89 23.64 -14.71 17.08
N GLY A 90 23.45 -14.00 15.96
CA GLY A 90 23.19 -14.61 14.65
C GLY A 90 24.39 -15.32 14.02
N ASN A 91 25.58 -14.68 13.99
CA ASN A 91 26.79 -15.27 13.40
C ASN A 91 28.05 -14.92 14.21
N GLY A 92 27.92 -14.99 15.54
CA GLY A 92 28.98 -14.63 16.47
C GLY A 92 29.10 -13.11 16.70
N SER A 93 30.08 -12.75 17.52
CA SER A 93 30.30 -11.36 17.95
C SER A 93 30.87 -10.49 16.83
N TRP A 94 30.44 -9.22 16.80
CA TRP A 94 31.04 -8.24 15.91
C TRP A 94 32.43 -7.78 16.41
N PRO A 95 33.45 -7.73 15.53
CA PRO A 95 34.72 -7.10 15.84
C PRO A 95 34.54 -5.61 16.08
N LYS A 96 35.07 -5.11 17.20
CA LYS A 96 35.02 -3.69 17.59
C LYS A 96 35.31 -2.72 16.45
N GLN A 97 36.39 -2.96 15.70
CA GLN A 97 36.83 -2.04 14.66
C GLN A 97 35.85 -2.00 13.47
N ASP A 98 35.24 -3.13 13.13
CA ASP A 98 34.24 -3.20 12.05
C ASP A 98 32.99 -2.40 12.42
N THR A 99 32.53 -2.55 13.68
CA THR A 99 31.42 -1.76 14.23
C THR A 99 31.71 -0.27 14.17
N ILE A 100 32.90 0.16 14.61
CA ILE A 100 33.32 1.57 14.58
C ILE A 100 33.41 2.09 13.13
N ASN A 101 33.96 1.30 12.21
CA ASN A 101 34.09 1.69 10.81
C ASN A 101 32.72 1.92 10.16
N LEU A 102 31.78 0.98 10.34
CA LEU A 102 30.41 1.13 9.83
C LEU A 102 29.71 2.33 10.44
N MET A 103 29.80 2.52 11.76
CA MET A 103 29.24 3.70 12.41
C MET A 103 29.80 4.98 11.79
N ASN A 104 31.12 5.12 11.67
CA ASN A 104 31.74 6.32 11.11
C ASN A 104 31.36 6.59 9.65
N GLU A 105 31.11 5.55 8.86
CA GLU A 105 30.73 5.67 7.47
C GLU A 105 29.30 6.24 7.30
N TYR A 106 28.36 5.84 8.15
CA TYR A 106 26.93 6.16 7.97
C TYR A 106 26.35 7.15 8.98
N MET A 107 26.94 7.31 10.17
CA MET A 107 26.34 8.10 11.26
C MET A 107 26.12 9.57 10.91
N ASN A 108 26.83 10.12 9.93
CA ASN A 108 26.64 11.51 9.48
C ASN A 108 25.66 11.67 8.30
N ARG A 109 25.07 10.58 7.80
CA ARG A 109 24.03 10.62 6.76
C ARG A 109 22.78 11.32 7.30
N SER A 110 22.09 12.07 6.44
CA SER A 110 20.80 12.70 6.79
C SER A 110 19.71 11.69 7.17
N SER A 111 19.82 10.48 6.64
CA SER A 111 18.95 9.34 6.96
C SER A 111 19.40 8.57 8.20
N TYR A 112 20.53 8.85 8.85
CA TYR A 112 20.86 8.18 10.10
C TYR A 112 20.02 8.76 11.25
N TYR A 113 19.33 7.91 12.01
CA TYR A 113 18.49 8.36 13.13
C TYR A 113 19.37 8.89 14.27
N HIS A 114 19.06 10.11 14.72
CA HIS A 114 19.74 10.73 15.86
C HIS A 114 18.75 11.04 16.96
N TYR A 115 19.22 10.89 18.20
CA TYR A 115 18.47 11.24 19.39
C TYR A 115 19.32 12.15 20.29
N ASP A 116 18.77 13.30 20.67
CA ASP A 116 19.47 14.39 21.38
C ASP A 116 20.82 14.76 20.72
N GLY A 117 20.84 14.79 19.38
CA GLY A 117 22.01 15.12 18.57
C GLY A 117 23.08 14.02 18.46
N LYS A 118 22.83 12.83 19.02
CA LYS A 118 23.76 11.68 18.96
C LYS A 118 23.24 10.59 18.03
N PRO A 119 24.11 9.88 17.28
CA PRO A 119 23.69 8.77 16.43
C PRO A 119 23.13 7.64 17.30
N PHE A 120 21.93 7.15 16.97
CA PHE A 120 21.28 6.11 17.73
C PHE A 120 21.86 4.74 17.38
N LEU A 121 22.15 3.92 18.38
CA LEU A 121 22.74 2.59 18.20
C LEU A 121 22.01 1.56 19.04
N SER A 122 21.73 0.41 18.45
CA SER A 122 21.18 -0.76 19.13
C SER A 122 21.98 -2.02 18.80
N THR A 123 21.60 -3.13 19.41
CA THR A 123 22.19 -4.45 19.20
C THR A 123 21.19 -5.51 19.67
N PHE A 124 21.25 -6.69 19.06
CA PHE A 124 20.65 -7.90 19.61
C PHE A 124 21.75 -8.69 20.32
N GLU A 125 21.64 -8.79 21.65
CA GLU A 125 22.62 -9.41 22.53
C GLU A 125 24.02 -8.77 22.46
N GLY A 126 25.07 -9.48 22.89
CA GLY A 126 26.43 -8.92 23.03
C GLY A 126 26.78 -8.46 24.45
N THR A 127 26.04 -8.96 25.45
CA THR A 127 26.17 -8.64 26.88
C THR A 127 27.56 -8.89 27.49
N THR A 128 28.31 -9.82 26.89
CA THR A 128 29.66 -10.24 27.32
C THR A 128 30.78 -9.52 26.56
N SER A 129 30.47 -8.76 25.51
CA SER A 129 31.49 -8.03 24.75
C SER A 129 32.11 -6.91 25.62
N PRO A 130 33.44 -6.86 25.74
CA PRO A 130 34.12 -5.79 26.46
C PRO A 130 34.22 -4.48 25.64
N ASP A 131 33.78 -4.48 24.38
CA ASP A 131 34.10 -3.44 23.41
C ASP A 131 33.14 -2.25 23.44
N TRP A 132 31.92 -2.43 23.95
CA TRP A 132 30.86 -1.41 23.94
C TRP A 132 31.25 -0.05 24.54
N PRO A 133 31.98 0.04 25.67
CA PRO A 133 32.44 1.33 26.19
C PRO A 133 33.29 2.11 25.19
N GLU A 134 34.18 1.44 24.46
CA GLU A 134 35.05 2.08 23.48
C GLU A 134 34.30 2.41 22.19
N ILE A 135 33.46 1.49 21.69
CA ILE A 135 32.59 1.74 20.53
C ILE A 135 31.75 2.99 20.78
N LYS A 136 31.06 3.06 21.92
CA LYS A 136 30.24 4.22 22.29
C LYS A 136 31.07 5.50 22.42
N ASN A 137 32.24 5.44 23.06
CA ASN A 137 33.09 6.60 23.24
C ASN A 137 33.62 7.16 21.90
N VAL A 138 34.05 6.29 20.98
CA VAL A 138 34.58 6.70 19.67
C VAL A 138 33.49 7.24 18.75
N THR A 139 32.30 6.63 18.77
CA THR A 139 31.18 7.01 17.88
C THR A 139 30.27 8.08 18.49
N ASN A 140 30.42 8.37 19.79
CA ASN A 140 29.52 9.23 20.57
C ASN A 140 28.03 8.81 20.47
N ALA A 141 27.77 7.51 20.32
CA ALA A 141 26.43 7.00 20.10
C ALA A 141 25.52 7.09 21.34
N PHE A 142 24.22 7.24 21.09
CA PHE A 142 23.16 7.00 22.06
C PHE A 142 22.77 5.52 22.02
N PHE A 143 23.19 4.75 23.01
CA PHE A 143 23.18 3.29 22.96
C PHE A 143 22.01 2.67 23.73
N VAL A 144 21.12 2.01 23.00
CA VAL A 144 19.91 1.31 23.49
C VAL A 144 19.96 -0.15 23.04
N PRO A 145 20.71 -1.01 23.75
CA PRO A 145 20.83 -2.43 23.41
C PRO A 145 19.61 -3.25 23.83
N ASP A 146 19.36 -4.36 23.14
CA ASP A 146 18.65 -5.50 23.71
C ASP A 146 19.66 -6.45 24.39
N PHE A 147 19.56 -6.51 25.73
CA PHE A 147 20.35 -7.40 26.58
C PHE A 147 19.42 -8.30 27.40
N SER A 148 18.36 -8.79 26.76
CA SER A 148 17.32 -9.59 27.40
C SER A 148 17.88 -10.84 28.11
N SER A 149 18.97 -11.45 27.61
CA SER A 149 19.61 -12.63 28.23
C SER A 149 20.09 -12.45 29.67
N ILE A 150 20.39 -11.22 30.11
CA ILE A 150 20.84 -10.93 31.49
C ILE A 150 19.78 -10.21 32.34
N GLY A 151 18.62 -9.92 31.74
CA GLY A 151 17.52 -9.21 32.38
C GLY A 151 17.76 -7.71 32.62
N PRO A 152 16.69 -6.95 32.92
CA PRO A 152 16.73 -5.49 32.91
C PRO A 152 17.65 -4.87 33.96
N VAL A 153 17.71 -5.43 35.18
CA VAL A 153 18.54 -4.88 36.28
C VAL A 153 20.03 -4.98 35.96
N ALA A 154 20.50 -6.16 35.52
CA ALA A 154 21.91 -6.35 35.19
C ALA A 154 22.31 -5.55 33.95
N ALA A 155 21.43 -5.48 32.95
CA ALA A 155 21.64 -4.67 31.75
C ALA A 155 21.71 -3.17 32.08
N ALA A 156 20.79 -2.66 32.90
CA ALA A 156 20.72 -1.26 33.27
C ALA A 156 21.94 -0.80 34.10
N ASN A 157 22.57 -1.70 34.86
CA ASN A 157 23.78 -1.43 35.64
C ASN A 157 25.05 -1.26 34.80
N LYS A 158 25.00 -1.56 33.49
CA LYS A 158 26.11 -1.28 32.57
C LYS A 158 26.21 0.23 32.35
N SER A 159 27.26 0.87 32.85
CA SER A 159 27.43 2.34 32.83
C SER A 159 27.43 2.98 31.43
N TYR A 160 27.64 2.19 30.38
CA TYR A 160 27.67 2.63 29.00
C TYR A 160 26.32 2.53 28.28
N VAL A 161 25.24 2.04 28.90
CA VAL A 161 23.91 2.01 28.25
C VAL A 161 23.10 3.27 28.56
N ASP A 162 22.53 3.89 27.53
CA ASP A 162 21.71 5.09 27.66
C ASP A 162 20.22 4.77 27.82
N GLY A 163 19.79 3.60 27.35
CA GLY A 163 18.46 3.04 27.51
C GLY A 163 18.50 1.52 27.31
N LEU A 164 17.34 0.86 27.32
CA LEU A 164 17.26 -0.56 26.97
C LEU A 164 16.08 -0.86 26.05
N PHE A 165 16.29 -1.85 25.19
CA PHE A 165 15.26 -2.54 24.43
C PHE A 165 14.99 -3.90 25.07
N SER A 166 13.74 -4.35 25.04
CA SER A 166 13.34 -5.69 25.44
C SER A 166 12.97 -6.52 24.21
N TRP A 167 13.35 -7.79 24.17
CA TRP A 167 12.91 -8.73 23.13
C TRP A 167 11.56 -9.42 23.46
N ALA A 168 11.02 -9.21 24.65
CA ALA A 168 9.81 -9.90 25.14
C ALA A 168 8.52 -9.34 24.50
N ALA A 169 8.30 -9.63 23.22
CA ALA A 169 7.16 -9.15 22.45
C ALA A 169 5.93 -10.09 22.44
N TRP A 170 6.09 -11.32 22.95
CA TRP A 170 5.08 -12.38 22.88
C TRP A 170 4.79 -13.00 24.25
N PRO A 171 3.59 -13.59 24.45
CA PRO A 171 3.25 -14.21 25.71
C PRO A 171 4.05 -15.49 26.01
N ASN A 172 4.33 -15.69 27.31
CA ASN A 172 4.88 -16.95 27.82
C ASN A 172 3.72 -17.87 28.23
N GLY A 173 3.45 -18.90 27.43
CA GLY A 173 2.34 -19.83 27.64
C GLY A 173 0.98 -19.31 27.16
N PRO A 174 -0.13 -19.85 27.70
CA PRO A 174 -1.48 -19.62 27.18
C PRO A 174 -2.13 -18.30 27.64
N THR A 175 -1.48 -17.51 28.48
CA THR A 175 -2.04 -16.24 28.99
C THR A 175 -1.72 -15.06 28.07
N ASN A 176 -2.61 -14.08 27.93
CA ASN A 176 -2.32 -12.86 27.16
C ASN A 176 -1.11 -12.11 27.75
N LEU A 177 -0.33 -11.46 26.88
CA LEU A 177 0.79 -10.62 27.31
C LEU A 177 0.28 -9.41 28.09
N ASN A 178 0.96 -9.05 29.17
CA ASN A 178 0.70 -7.83 29.94
C ASN A 178 1.99 -7.00 30.06
N THR A 179 1.93 -5.86 30.75
CA THR A 179 3.05 -4.92 30.86
C THR A 179 4.06 -5.23 31.97
N SER A 180 3.93 -6.34 32.70
CA SER A 180 4.79 -6.60 33.88
C SER A 180 6.27 -6.66 33.54
N ALA A 181 6.62 -7.21 32.37
CA ALA A 181 7.99 -7.23 31.87
C ALA A 181 8.46 -5.81 31.51
N ASP A 182 7.61 -4.99 30.88
CA ASP A 182 7.91 -3.60 30.56
C ASP A 182 8.13 -2.74 31.81
N ASP A 183 7.31 -2.93 32.83
CA ASP A 183 7.44 -2.27 34.13
C ASP A 183 8.78 -2.61 34.80
N ALA A 184 9.28 -3.84 34.66
CA ALA A 184 10.59 -4.23 35.16
C ALA A 184 11.74 -3.49 34.45
N TYR A 185 11.64 -3.28 33.13
CA TYR A 185 12.62 -2.48 32.38
C TYR A 185 12.57 -1.01 32.79
N ARG A 186 11.38 -0.41 32.84
CA ARG A 186 11.19 0.97 33.30
C ARG A 186 11.74 1.19 34.71
N HIS A 187 11.46 0.27 35.63
CA HIS A 187 11.96 0.35 37.00
C HIS A 187 13.49 0.27 37.06
N ALA A 188 14.12 -0.64 36.30
CA ALA A 188 15.58 -0.76 36.26
C ALA A 188 16.27 0.45 35.61
N LEU A 189 15.61 1.10 34.65
CA LEU A 189 16.16 2.24 33.91
C LEU A 189 16.06 3.57 34.66
N GLY A 190 15.05 3.74 35.53
CA GLY A 190 14.74 5.03 36.14
C GLY A 190 14.29 6.04 35.09
N ASP A 191 14.97 7.18 34.99
CA ASP A 191 14.65 8.24 34.02
C ASP A 191 15.22 7.99 32.61
N ARG A 192 15.95 6.88 32.40
CA ARG A 192 16.51 6.52 31.10
C ARG A 192 15.44 5.92 30.18
N PRO A 193 15.49 6.17 28.85
CA PRO A 193 14.47 5.70 27.93
C PRO A 193 14.37 4.19 27.82
N TYR A 194 13.13 3.72 27.75
CA TYR A 194 12.78 2.35 27.42
C TYR A 194 12.23 2.25 25.99
N MET A 195 12.72 1.25 25.24
CA MET A 195 12.18 0.87 23.95
C MET A 195 11.30 -0.38 24.11
N MET A 196 9.99 -0.19 23.97
CA MET A 196 8.99 -1.23 24.16
C MET A 196 8.82 -2.09 22.90
N PRO A 197 8.89 -3.43 22.97
CA PRO A 197 8.68 -4.30 21.83
C PRO A 197 7.20 -4.47 21.51
N VAL A 198 6.87 -4.51 20.22
CA VAL A 198 5.52 -4.80 19.71
C VAL A 198 5.63 -5.80 18.57
N SER A 199 4.86 -6.88 18.60
CA SER A 199 4.86 -7.86 17.51
C SER A 199 3.47 -8.43 17.27
N PRO A 200 3.07 -8.72 16.01
CA PRO A 200 1.73 -9.20 15.72
C PRO A 200 1.51 -10.69 15.94
N TRP A 201 2.50 -11.50 15.59
CA TRP A 201 2.39 -12.96 15.48
C TRP A 201 3.78 -13.57 15.66
N PHE A 202 3.92 -14.88 15.83
CA PHE A 202 5.21 -15.56 15.73
C PHE A 202 5.02 -17.04 15.43
N TYR A 203 5.68 -17.52 14.39
CA TYR A 203 5.83 -18.94 14.11
C TYR A 203 7.12 -19.17 13.34
N THR A 204 7.89 -20.15 13.79
CA THR A 204 9.11 -20.56 13.11
C THR A 204 9.25 -22.08 13.08
N ASN A 205 9.75 -22.60 11.95
CA ASN A 205 10.19 -23.97 11.79
C ASN A 205 11.43 -23.95 10.89
N MET A 206 12.56 -23.61 11.50
CA MET A 206 13.88 -23.48 10.90
C MET A 206 14.89 -24.32 11.69
N PRO A 207 14.92 -25.65 11.50
CA PRO A 207 15.81 -26.57 12.22
C PRO A 207 17.29 -26.22 12.07
N GLY A 208 17.72 -25.65 10.94
CA GLY A 208 19.10 -25.20 10.72
C GLY A 208 19.54 -24.08 11.67
N PHE A 209 18.60 -23.45 12.37
CA PHE A 209 18.84 -22.45 13.41
C PHE A 209 18.42 -22.93 14.81
N ASP A 210 18.13 -24.22 14.98
CA ASP A 210 17.56 -24.80 16.20
C ASP A 210 16.23 -24.13 16.62
N LYS A 211 15.42 -23.73 15.62
CA LYS A 211 14.12 -23.08 15.84
C LYS A 211 12.95 -23.91 15.35
N ASN A 212 11.99 -24.21 16.22
CA ASN A 212 10.74 -24.89 15.86
C ASN A 212 9.64 -24.69 16.93
N TRP A 213 9.05 -23.50 16.98
CA TRP A 213 7.98 -23.20 17.92
C TRP A 213 7.03 -22.11 17.41
N VAL A 214 5.89 -21.98 18.09
CA VAL A 214 4.90 -20.92 17.92
C VAL A 214 4.67 -20.21 19.26
N TRP A 215 4.52 -18.89 19.23
CA TRP A 215 3.99 -18.13 20.37
C TRP A 215 2.57 -17.67 20.08
N ARG A 216 1.80 -17.44 21.14
CA ARG A 216 0.41 -16.99 21.01
C ARG A 216 0.36 -15.57 20.42
N GLY A 217 -0.18 -15.45 19.21
CA GLY A 217 -0.38 -14.17 18.52
C GLY A 217 -1.86 -13.75 18.37
N ASP A 218 -2.78 -14.54 18.94
CA ASP A 218 -4.24 -14.43 18.81
C ASP A 218 -4.76 -12.98 18.86
N ASP A 219 -4.80 -12.37 20.04
CA ASP A 219 -5.28 -10.99 20.28
C ASP A 219 -4.11 -9.98 20.39
N LEU A 220 -2.87 -10.49 20.30
CA LEU A 220 -1.64 -9.81 20.71
C LEU A 220 -1.45 -8.45 20.05
N TRP A 221 -1.70 -8.34 18.75
CA TRP A 221 -1.48 -7.08 18.05
C TRP A 221 -2.38 -5.95 18.57
N TYR A 222 -3.65 -6.26 18.83
CA TYR A 222 -4.59 -5.29 19.37
C TYR A 222 -4.19 -4.91 20.80
N ASP A 223 -4.06 -5.91 21.67
CA ASP A 223 -3.74 -5.73 23.09
C ASP A 223 -2.44 -4.92 23.26
N ARG A 224 -1.42 -5.25 22.47
CA ARG A 224 -0.11 -4.62 22.61
C ARG A 224 -0.11 -3.15 22.20
N TRP A 225 -0.88 -2.76 21.19
CA TRP A 225 -1.02 -1.34 20.84
C TRP A 225 -1.83 -0.56 21.89
N GLN A 226 -2.86 -1.17 22.51
CA GLN A 226 -3.54 -0.55 23.66
C GLN A 226 -2.59 -0.37 24.85
N GLN A 227 -1.72 -1.36 25.09
CA GLN A 227 -0.66 -1.27 26.09
C GLN A 227 0.36 -0.18 25.77
N VAL A 228 0.79 -0.01 24.51
CA VAL A 228 1.69 1.09 24.12
C VAL A 228 1.05 2.46 24.39
N ILE A 229 -0.23 2.63 24.03
CA ILE A 229 -0.96 3.88 24.20
C ILE A 229 -1.16 4.20 25.69
N SER A 230 -1.39 3.21 26.55
CA SER A 230 -1.54 3.42 27.99
C SER A 230 -0.21 3.54 28.73
N PHE A 231 0.75 2.68 28.42
CA PHE A 231 2.07 2.61 29.05
C PHE A 231 2.95 3.81 28.72
N GLN A 232 2.82 4.36 27.51
CA GLN A 232 3.54 5.55 27.04
C GLN A 232 5.08 5.41 27.15
N PRO A 233 5.70 4.41 26.49
CA PRO A 233 7.17 4.30 26.45
C PRO A 233 7.82 5.46 25.68
N GLU A 234 9.13 5.65 25.81
CA GLU A 234 9.88 6.65 25.03
C GLU A 234 10.03 6.23 23.57
N PHE A 235 10.30 4.94 23.34
CA PHE A 235 10.40 4.35 22.02
C PHE A 235 9.56 3.09 21.91
N VAL A 236 9.14 2.79 20.68
CA VAL A 236 8.50 1.53 20.32
C VAL A 236 9.30 0.91 19.20
N GLN A 237 9.59 -0.38 19.27
CA GLN A 237 10.13 -1.12 18.14
C GLN A 237 9.19 -2.26 17.75
N ILE A 238 8.67 -2.20 16.52
CA ILE A 238 7.88 -3.26 15.91
C ILE A 238 8.83 -4.38 15.47
N ILE A 239 8.59 -5.60 15.93
CA ILE A 239 9.31 -6.82 15.58
C ILE A 239 8.35 -7.64 14.70
N SER A 240 8.43 -7.58 13.37
CA SER A 240 9.44 -6.92 12.53
C SER A 240 8.84 -6.41 11.22
N TRP A 241 9.64 -5.74 10.40
CA TRP A 241 9.27 -5.35 9.05
C TRP A 241 9.31 -6.54 8.07
N ASN A 242 10.38 -7.33 8.02
CA ASN A 242 10.60 -8.33 6.97
C ASN A 242 11.22 -9.66 7.45
N ASP A 243 10.99 -10.05 8.70
CA ASP A 243 11.42 -11.38 9.16
C ASP A 243 10.39 -12.45 8.81
N TYR A 244 10.54 -13.02 7.60
CA TYR A 244 9.66 -14.06 7.11
C TYR A 244 9.85 -15.41 7.82
N GLY A 245 11.07 -15.70 8.28
CA GLY A 245 11.41 -16.97 8.92
C GLY A 245 10.76 -17.13 10.29
N GLU A 246 10.40 -16.02 10.95
CA GLU A 246 9.71 -16.02 12.24
C GLU A 246 8.25 -15.55 12.16
N SER A 247 7.75 -15.35 10.94
CA SER A 247 6.33 -15.06 10.65
C SER A 247 5.76 -13.82 11.35
N HIS A 248 6.60 -12.86 11.75
CA HIS A 248 6.15 -11.66 12.46
C HIS A 248 6.38 -10.37 11.68
N TYR A 249 6.66 -10.51 10.39
CA TYR A 249 6.79 -9.39 9.45
C TYR A 249 5.46 -8.63 9.32
N ILE A 250 5.55 -7.31 9.20
CA ILE A 250 4.43 -6.43 8.82
C ILE A 250 4.66 -5.75 7.48
N GLY A 251 5.77 -6.02 6.80
CA GLY A 251 6.16 -5.51 5.47
C GLY A 251 5.55 -6.33 4.33
N PRO A 252 5.70 -5.88 3.06
CA PRO A 252 5.23 -6.65 1.92
C PRO A 252 6.08 -7.91 1.71
N LEU A 253 5.47 -8.93 1.11
CA LEU A 253 6.19 -10.15 0.70
C LEU A 253 7.01 -9.89 -0.55
N HIS A 254 8.31 -10.11 -0.46
CA HIS A 254 9.24 -10.00 -1.59
C HIS A 254 9.69 -11.39 -2.06
N LYS A 255 9.44 -11.72 -3.33
CA LYS A 255 9.64 -13.07 -3.87
C LYS A 255 11.08 -13.58 -3.80
N ASN A 256 12.03 -12.67 -3.85
CA ASN A 256 13.47 -12.93 -3.81
C ASN A 256 14.06 -12.81 -2.40
N ALA A 257 13.23 -12.66 -1.37
CA ALA A 257 13.65 -12.40 0.01
C ALA A 257 13.51 -13.62 0.95
N TYR A 258 13.29 -14.81 0.39
CA TYR A 258 13.02 -16.03 1.16
C TYR A 258 14.26 -16.90 1.46
N LYS A 259 15.47 -16.41 1.20
CA LYS A 259 16.71 -17.17 1.46
C LYS A 259 16.89 -17.63 2.90
N ALA A 260 16.23 -16.97 3.86
CA ALA A 260 16.21 -17.42 5.25
C ALA A 260 15.63 -18.84 5.41
N PHE A 261 14.63 -19.23 4.61
CA PHE A 261 14.04 -20.56 4.67
C PHE A 261 15.03 -21.65 4.23
N ASP A 262 15.83 -21.38 3.19
CA ASP A 262 16.86 -22.33 2.73
C ASP A 262 17.98 -22.47 3.77
N ARG A 263 18.47 -21.33 4.31
CA ARG A 263 19.53 -21.32 5.32
C ARG A 263 19.09 -21.93 6.65
N GLY A 264 17.83 -21.72 7.03
CA GLY A 264 17.23 -22.29 8.23
C GLY A 264 16.75 -23.72 8.03
N GLU A 265 16.97 -24.35 6.87
CA GLU A 265 16.55 -25.71 6.54
C GLU A 265 15.04 -25.96 6.76
N ALA A 266 14.22 -24.95 6.49
CA ALA A 266 12.79 -25.01 6.73
C ALA A 266 12.14 -26.13 5.90
N PRO A 267 11.22 -26.92 6.48
CA PRO A 267 10.62 -28.06 5.77
C PRO A 267 9.73 -27.64 4.59
N PHE A 268 9.20 -26.42 4.63
CA PHE A 268 8.40 -25.74 3.61
C PHE A 268 8.41 -24.22 3.88
N ASN A 269 7.99 -23.40 2.91
CA ASN A 269 7.95 -21.95 3.06
C ASN A 269 6.55 -21.48 3.51
N TYR A 270 6.38 -21.28 4.81
CA TYR A 270 5.12 -20.86 5.44
C TYR A 270 4.80 -19.36 5.30
N ALA A 271 5.65 -18.55 4.64
CA ALA A 271 5.32 -17.17 4.30
C ALA A 271 4.61 -17.05 2.93
N LEU A 272 4.70 -18.08 2.07
CA LEU A 272 4.11 -18.04 0.73
C LEU A 272 2.59 -17.89 0.78
N GLY A 273 2.09 -16.79 0.20
CA GLY A 273 0.67 -16.50 0.17
C GLY A 273 0.07 -16.21 1.55
N MET A 274 0.89 -15.85 2.54
CA MET A 274 0.49 -15.41 3.87
C MET A 274 0.82 -13.91 3.99
N PRO A 275 0.02 -13.03 3.37
CA PRO A 275 0.32 -11.60 3.36
C PRO A 275 0.13 -11.01 4.75
N HIS A 276 1.04 -10.15 5.20
CA HIS A 276 0.96 -9.50 6.52
C HIS A 276 0.89 -7.97 6.43
N ASP A 277 0.54 -7.45 5.26
CA ASP A 277 0.33 -6.02 5.04
C ASP A 277 -0.87 -5.45 5.81
N GLY A 278 -1.85 -6.28 6.16
CA GLY A 278 -3.02 -5.88 6.95
C GLY A 278 -2.70 -5.29 8.32
N TRP A 279 -1.61 -5.70 8.97
CA TRP A 279 -1.23 -5.15 10.28
C TRP A 279 -0.83 -3.68 10.23
N ARG A 280 -0.44 -3.18 9.05
CA ARG A 280 -0.11 -1.76 8.88
C ARG A 280 -1.34 -0.87 8.81
N THR A 281 -2.52 -1.41 8.52
CA THR A 281 -3.72 -0.59 8.21
C THR A 281 -4.09 0.37 9.33
N PHE A 282 -3.97 -0.04 10.60
CA PHE A 282 -4.32 0.80 11.74
C PHE A 282 -3.14 1.47 12.43
N LEU A 283 -1.91 1.23 11.95
CA LEU A 283 -0.71 1.83 12.54
C LEU A 283 -0.74 3.36 12.53
N PRO A 284 -1.18 4.07 11.47
CA PRO A 284 -1.24 5.53 11.50
C PRO A 284 -2.08 6.04 12.68
N TYR A 285 -3.26 5.45 12.88
CA TYR A 285 -4.14 5.81 13.98
C TYR A 285 -3.53 5.49 15.35
N ALA A 286 -3.02 4.27 15.54
CA ALA A 286 -2.46 3.83 16.82
C ALA A 286 -1.18 4.60 17.18
N ILE A 287 -0.29 4.86 16.22
CA ILE A 287 0.94 5.62 16.41
C ILE A 287 0.63 7.08 16.68
N ASP A 288 -0.33 7.68 15.98
CA ASP A 288 -0.71 9.07 16.23
C ASP A 288 -1.34 9.24 17.61
N GLN A 289 -2.15 8.27 18.07
CA GLN A 289 -2.64 8.24 19.45
C GLN A 289 -1.51 8.12 20.46
N TYR A 290 -0.56 7.21 20.23
CA TYR A 290 0.61 7.03 21.10
C TYR A 290 1.46 8.31 21.18
N LYS A 291 1.73 8.96 20.05
CA LYS A 291 2.52 10.20 19.97
C LYS A 291 1.75 11.41 20.52
N ASN A 292 0.42 11.40 20.43
CA ASN A 292 -0.46 12.51 20.81
C ASN A 292 -1.63 12.04 21.69
N PRO A 293 -1.36 11.55 22.93
CA PRO A 293 -2.37 10.90 23.78
C PRO A 293 -3.56 11.79 24.16
N ASN A 294 -3.39 13.12 24.11
CA ASN A 294 -4.41 14.10 24.46
C ASN A 294 -5.18 14.65 23.23
N SER A 295 -4.95 14.09 22.03
CA SER A 295 -5.53 14.56 20.79
C SER A 295 -6.56 13.57 20.24
N SER A 296 -7.69 14.09 19.74
CA SER A 296 -8.62 13.27 18.96
C SER A 296 -8.03 13.01 17.58
N ILE A 297 -7.66 11.76 17.30
CA ILE A 297 -7.17 11.36 15.99
C ILE A 297 -8.36 11.21 15.01
N PRO A 298 -8.30 11.81 13.81
CA PRO A 298 -9.33 11.63 12.80
C PRO A 298 -9.36 10.19 12.28
N ILE A 299 -10.54 9.75 11.84
CA ILE A 299 -10.71 8.48 11.11
C ILE A 299 -11.33 8.87 9.78
N ASP A 300 -10.47 9.02 8.77
CA ASP A 300 -10.89 9.43 7.43
C ASP A 300 -11.58 8.29 6.68
N GLU A 301 -11.19 7.05 6.96
CA GLU A 301 -11.75 5.84 6.38
C GLU A 301 -12.01 4.79 7.46
N GLU A 302 -13.21 4.21 7.44
CA GLU A 302 -13.57 3.08 8.28
C GLU A 302 -13.11 1.78 7.60
N ASN A 303 -12.30 0.98 8.29
CA ASN A 303 -11.66 -0.20 7.73
C ASN A 303 -11.73 -1.39 8.69
N VAL A 304 -11.60 -2.60 8.15
CA VAL A 304 -11.46 -3.84 8.92
C VAL A 304 -10.16 -4.54 8.54
N VAL A 305 -9.55 -5.19 9.53
CA VAL A 305 -8.44 -6.13 9.40
C VAL A 305 -8.87 -7.44 10.03
N SER A 306 -8.54 -8.58 9.43
CA SER A 306 -8.85 -9.90 9.98
C SER A 306 -7.69 -10.86 9.76
N TRP A 307 -7.43 -11.71 10.75
CA TRP A 307 -6.38 -12.72 10.69
C TRP A 307 -6.81 -14.05 11.32
N TYR A 308 -6.28 -15.15 10.79
CA TYR A 308 -6.55 -16.52 11.24
C TYR A 308 -5.58 -17.52 10.61
N ARG A 309 -5.45 -18.70 11.22
CA ARG A 309 -4.80 -19.85 10.57
C ARG A 309 -5.73 -20.48 9.54
N LEU A 310 -5.14 -21.01 8.46
CA LEU A 310 -5.89 -21.70 7.40
C LEU A 310 -6.36 -23.10 7.80
N HIS A 311 -5.85 -23.62 8.90
CA HIS A 311 -6.15 -24.95 9.42
C HIS A 311 -6.38 -24.89 10.94
N PRO A 312 -7.32 -25.67 11.48
CA PRO A 312 -7.40 -25.90 12.92
C PRO A 312 -6.05 -26.34 13.50
N ALA A 313 -5.74 -25.93 14.73
CA ALA A 313 -4.41 -26.12 15.34
C ALA A 313 -3.95 -27.58 15.38
N SER A 314 -4.92 -28.50 15.48
CA SER A 314 -4.73 -29.95 15.57
C SER A 314 -5.04 -30.71 14.28
N ALA A 315 -5.30 -30.01 13.16
CA ALA A 315 -5.68 -30.66 11.90
C ALA A 315 -4.53 -31.46 11.26
N CYS A 316 -3.31 -30.95 11.39
CA CYS A 316 -2.12 -31.44 10.70
C CYS A 316 -1.05 -31.91 11.69
N THR A 317 -0.01 -32.61 11.20
CA THR A 317 1.13 -32.95 12.06
C THR A 317 1.89 -31.68 12.43
N THR A 318 2.29 -31.55 13.69
CA THR A 318 3.05 -30.38 14.17
C THR A 318 4.45 -30.32 13.59
N GLY A 319 4.98 -31.44 13.07
CA GLY A 319 6.37 -31.52 12.62
C GLY A 319 7.39 -31.22 13.72
N GLY A 320 7.02 -31.51 14.98
CA GLY A 320 7.84 -31.18 16.14
C GLY A 320 7.68 -29.75 16.67
N THR A 321 6.85 -28.90 16.03
CA THR A 321 6.56 -27.56 16.53
C THR A 321 5.96 -27.63 17.93
N THR A 322 6.57 -26.94 18.88
CA THR A 322 6.05 -26.76 20.25
C THR A 322 5.32 -25.42 20.37
N GLY A 323 4.37 -25.33 21.29
CA GLY A 323 3.91 -24.04 21.78
C GLY A 323 4.89 -23.54 22.84
N ASN A 324 5.50 -22.37 22.63
CA ASN A 324 6.67 -21.90 23.39
C ASN A 324 7.89 -22.86 23.25
N SER A 325 9.03 -22.51 23.84
CA SER A 325 10.26 -23.31 23.71
C SER A 325 11.12 -23.31 24.97
N ARG A 326 11.63 -24.49 25.36
CA ARG A 326 12.63 -24.60 26.44
C ARG A 326 13.94 -23.89 26.12
N THR A 327 14.30 -23.76 24.85
CA THR A 327 15.50 -23.02 24.44
C THR A 327 15.40 -21.53 24.76
N GLN A 328 14.18 -21.03 24.95
CA GLN A 328 13.86 -19.67 25.39
C GLN A 328 13.60 -19.60 26.92
N GLY A 329 13.90 -20.67 27.67
CA GLY A 329 13.66 -20.74 29.11
C GLY A 329 12.18 -20.86 29.50
N GLN A 330 11.32 -21.34 28.60
CA GLN A 330 9.88 -21.40 28.79
C GLN A 330 9.39 -22.85 28.97
N GLU A 331 8.22 -23.01 29.57
CA GLU A 331 7.49 -24.28 29.52
C GLU A 331 6.98 -24.52 28.10
N GLU A 332 7.06 -25.77 27.63
CA GLU A 332 6.54 -26.18 26.33
C GLU A 332 5.12 -26.72 26.47
N TYR A 333 4.26 -26.25 25.57
CA TYR A 333 2.87 -26.65 25.43
C TYR A 333 2.66 -27.34 24.08
N LYS A 334 1.52 -27.99 23.89
CA LYS A 334 1.07 -28.31 22.54
C LYS A 334 0.66 -27.00 21.85
N PRO A 335 0.97 -26.79 20.56
CA PRO A 335 0.49 -25.61 19.85
C PRO A 335 -1.02 -25.37 20.00
N SER A 336 -1.83 -26.43 19.94
CA SER A 336 -3.30 -26.34 20.12
C SER A 336 -3.76 -25.88 21.50
N GLU A 337 -2.89 -25.86 22.50
CA GLU A 337 -3.19 -25.36 23.85
C GLU A 337 -2.94 -23.85 23.99
N ILE A 338 -2.13 -23.27 23.11
CA ILE A 338 -1.76 -21.85 23.19
C ILE A 338 -2.31 -21.00 22.04
N VAL A 339 -2.65 -21.59 20.89
CA VAL A 339 -3.17 -20.82 19.76
C VAL A 339 -4.62 -21.20 19.42
N ALA A 340 -5.52 -20.22 19.46
CA ALA A 340 -6.96 -20.48 19.34
C ALA A 340 -7.41 -20.70 17.88
N ASP A 341 -8.40 -21.58 17.67
CA ASP A 341 -9.06 -21.79 16.36
C ASP A 341 -10.17 -20.73 16.17
N ARG A 342 -9.73 -19.48 15.94
CA ARG A 342 -10.61 -18.32 15.83
C ARG A 342 -10.23 -17.41 14.65
N ILE A 343 -11.25 -16.79 14.05
CA ILE A 343 -11.11 -15.69 13.11
C ILE A 343 -11.11 -14.42 13.94
N MET A 344 -9.94 -13.79 14.02
CA MET A 344 -9.77 -12.53 14.70
C MET A 344 -10.09 -11.38 13.74
N TYR A 345 -10.63 -10.30 14.28
CA TYR A 345 -10.87 -9.09 13.52
C TYR A 345 -10.74 -7.84 14.38
N SER A 346 -10.27 -6.77 13.76
CA SER A 346 -10.30 -5.43 14.32
C SER A 346 -10.87 -4.47 13.30
N ALA A 347 -11.62 -3.46 13.74
CA ALA A 347 -12.17 -2.43 12.87
C ALA A 347 -11.91 -1.03 13.42
N LEU A 348 -11.38 -0.15 12.59
CA LEU A 348 -11.24 1.27 12.90
C LEU A 348 -12.52 1.98 12.47
N LEU A 349 -13.30 2.49 13.43
CA LEU A 349 -14.66 2.98 13.19
C LEU A 349 -14.89 4.36 13.81
N ASN A 350 -15.67 5.19 13.13
CA ASN A 350 -16.13 6.49 13.62
C ASN A 350 -17.28 6.38 14.63
N SER A 351 -18.01 5.27 14.60
CA SER A 351 -19.12 4.96 15.52
C SER A 351 -19.38 3.46 15.49
N THR A 352 -20.12 2.94 16.46
CA THR A 352 -20.46 1.52 16.56
C THR A 352 -21.04 0.97 15.25
N ALA A 353 -20.64 -0.25 14.92
CA ALA A 353 -21.11 -1.03 13.78
C ALA A 353 -21.19 -2.50 14.19
N ASP A 354 -21.99 -3.28 13.47
CA ASP A 354 -22.11 -4.72 13.64
C ASP A 354 -21.03 -5.44 12.82
N VAL A 355 -20.61 -6.61 13.28
CA VAL A 355 -19.70 -7.49 12.55
C VAL A 355 -20.39 -8.81 12.23
N THR A 356 -20.12 -9.31 11.04
CA THR A 356 -20.62 -10.60 10.56
C THR A 356 -19.49 -11.37 9.93
N VAL A 357 -19.38 -12.65 10.26
CA VAL A 357 -18.36 -13.55 9.73
C VAL A 357 -19.04 -14.71 9.01
N GLU A 358 -18.63 -14.97 7.79
CA GLU A 358 -19.08 -16.08 6.97
C GLU A 358 -17.92 -17.07 6.75
N ILE A 359 -18.19 -18.36 6.89
CA ILE A 359 -17.27 -19.45 6.55
C ILE A 359 -18.02 -20.42 5.64
N GLY A 360 -17.71 -20.38 4.33
CA GLY A 360 -18.47 -21.10 3.32
C GLY A 360 -19.93 -20.63 3.28
N LYS A 361 -20.87 -21.51 3.68
CA LYS A 361 -22.31 -21.18 3.72
C LYS A 361 -22.81 -20.73 5.09
N ASN A 362 -22.00 -20.88 6.13
CA ASN A 362 -22.44 -20.54 7.49
C ASN A 362 -22.08 -19.10 7.79
N LYS A 363 -23.06 -18.40 8.35
CA LYS A 363 -22.99 -16.98 8.67
C LYS A 363 -23.22 -16.81 10.15
N VAL A 364 -22.30 -16.13 10.82
CA VAL A 364 -22.30 -15.90 12.27
C VAL A 364 -22.27 -14.39 12.49
N ASN A 365 -23.18 -13.89 13.32
CA ASN A 365 -23.07 -12.53 13.83
C ASN A 365 -21.95 -12.52 14.88
N GLY A 366 -20.89 -11.77 14.63
CA GLY A 366 -19.79 -11.64 15.58
C GLY A 366 -20.14 -10.68 16.71
N ALA A 367 -19.31 -10.68 17.75
CA ALA A 367 -19.36 -9.73 18.84
C ALA A 367 -18.06 -8.92 18.91
N TRP A 368 -18.11 -7.76 19.55
CA TRP A 368 -16.92 -7.01 19.93
C TRP A 368 -16.52 -7.45 21.33
N ASP A 369 -15.31 -8.01 21.45
CA ASP A 369 -14.71 -8.36 22.73
C ASP A 369 -14.17 -7.11 23.43
N ASP A 370 -13.70 -6.13 22.65
CA ASP A 370 -13.29 -4.79 23.11
C ASP A 370 -13.87 -3.69 22.21
N VAL A 371 -14.30 -2.60 22.85
CA VAL A 371 -14.93 -1.42 22.24
C VAL A 371 -14.21 -0.17 22.76
N PRO A 372 -13.74 0.73 21.88
CA PRO A 372 -13.05 1.93 22.30
C PRO A 372 -13.97 2.85 23.11
N GLU A 373 -13.40 3.53 24.11
CA GLU A 373 -14.12 4.51 24.92
C GLU A 373 -14.76 5.60 24.03
N GLY A 374 -16.04 5.90 24.27
CA GLY A 374 -16.80 6.84 23.46
C GLY A 374 -17.23 6.31 22.07
N GLY A 375 -16.96 5.04 21.75
CA GLY A 375 -17.47 4.36 20.56
C GLY A 375 -16.78 4.74 19.25
N LYS A 376 -15.68 5.49 19.29
CA LYS A 376 -14.84 5.86 18.14
C LYS A 376 -13.42 5.34 18.36
N GLY A 377 -12.90 4.56 17.42
CA GLY A 377 -11.54 4.01 17.48
C GLY A 377 -11.45 2.59 16.97
N ILE A 378 -10.48 1.83 17.48
CA ILE A 378 -10.25 0.44 17.10
C ILE A 378 -11.09 -0.47 17.98
N TYR A 379 -12.06 -1.14 17.36
CA TYR A 379 -12.82 -2.25 17.92
C TYR A 379 -12.06 -3.55 17.70
N HIS A 380 -12.22 -4.53 18.59
CA HIS A 380 -11.62 -5.85 18.45
C HIS A 380 -12.58 -6.95 18.86
N GLY A 381 -12.51 -8.09 18.17
CA GLY A 381 -13.27 -9.26 18.54
C GLY A 381 -12.89 -10.47 17.70
N SER A 382 -13.58 -11.56 17.96
CA SER A 382 -13.27 -12.82 17.32
C SER A 382 -14.47 -13.78 17.25
N VAL A 383 -14.44 -14.72 16.31
CA VAL A 383 -15.38 -15.84 16.26
C VAL A 383 -14.64 -17.17 16.15
N PRO A 384 -15.10 -18.26 16.78
CA PRO A 384 -14.51 -19.58 16.59
C PRO A 384 -14.74 -20.08 15.16
N PHE A 385 -13.81 -20.86 14.62
CA PHE A 385 -14.01 -21.60 13.39
C PHE A 385 -13.77 -23.10 13.61
N GLY A 386 -14.61 -23.93 13.01
CA GLY A 386 -14.53 -25.39 13.12
C GLY A 386 -15.01 -26.11 11.86
N GLN A 387 -15.04 -25.39 10.74
CA GLN A 387 -15.58 -25.87 9.48
C GLN A 387 -14.79 -25.32 8.30
N ASP A 388 -14.88 -26.03 7.19
CA ASP A 388 -14.19 -25.66 5.96
C ASP A 388 -15.01 -24.63 5.15
N GLY A 389 -14.32 -23.70 4.50
CA GLY A 389 -14.93 -22.77 3.57
C GLY A 389 -14.22 -21.43 3.46
N ASP A 390 -14.56 -20.68 2.41
CA ASP A 390 -14.09 -19.31 2.19
C ASP A 390 -14.53 -18.41 3.34
N VAL A 391 -13.63 -17.56 3.81
CA VAL A 391 -13.91 -16.64 4.91
C VAL A 391 -14.31 -15.26 4.37
N LYS A 392 -15.38 -14.68 4.89
CA LYS A 392 -15.71 -13.27 4.68
C LYS A 392 -16.02 -12.59 6.01
N VAL A 393 -15.37 -11.46 6.28
CA VAL A 393 -15.68 -10.60 7.43
C VAL A 393 -16.30 -9.32 6.91
N THR A 394 -17.48 -8.96 7.40
CA THR A 394 -18.23 -7.76 6.99
C THR A 394 -18.54 -6.92 8.22
N ILE A 395 -18.23 -5.63 8.13
CA ILE A 395 -18.66 -4.60 9.08
C ILE A 395 -19.84 -3.85 8.46
N SER A 396 -20.94 -3.70 9.20
CA SER A 396 -22.16 -3.07 8.73
C SER A 396 -22.78 -2.16 9.78
N ARG A 397 -23.46 -1.10 9.33
CA ARG A 397 -24.26 -0.24 10.20
C ARG A 397 -25.70 -0.26 9.70
N GLY A 398 -26.54 -1.06 10.34
CA GLY A 398 -27.83 -1.48 9.78
C GLY A 398 -27.64 -2.24 8.47
N ASP A 399 -28.43 -1.93 7.45
CA ASP A 399 -28.35 -2.61 6.13
C ASP A 399 -27.16 -2.17 5.26
N LYS A 400 -26.32 -1.24 5.75
CA LYS A 400 -25.21 -0.69 4.98
C LYS A 400 -23.90 -1.37 5.36
N GLU A 401 -23.29 -2.05 4.39
CA GLU A 401 -21.88 -2.48 4.48
C GLU A 401 -20.95 -1.25 4.57
N ILE A 402 -20.08 -1.24 5.56
CA ILE A 402 -19.06 -0.21 5.81
C ILE A 402 -17.73 -0.64 5.22
N ALA A 403 -17.30 -1.86 5.56
CA ALA A 403 -16.06 -2.46 5.07
C ALA A 403 -16.21 -3.98 5.06
N SER A 404 -15.50 -4.67 4.17
CA SER A 404 -15.47 -6.14 4.17
C SER A 404 -14.15 -6.69 3.65
N ILE A 405 -13.83 -7.91 4.07
CA ILE A 405 -12.67 -8.69 3.65
C ILE A 405 -13.18 -10.04 3.16
N SER A 406 -12.70 -10.47 1.99
CA SER A 406 -12.79 -11.87 1.57
C SER A 406 -11.40 -12.48 1.70
N GLY A 407 -11.27 -13.52 2.51
CA GLY A 407 -10.00 -14.15 2.81
C GLY A 407 -9.88 -15.56 2.26
N LYS A 408 -8.76 -16.22 2.61
CA LYS A 408 -8.50 -17.60 2.20
C LYS A 408 -9.45 -18.58 2.90
N ALA A 409 -9.74 -19.68 2.22
CA ALA A 409 -10.53 -20.74 2.81
C ALA A 409 -9.84 -21.36 4.02
N ILE A 410 -10.62 -21.62 5.06
CA ILE A 410 -10.23 -22.53 6.13
C ILE A 410 -10.48 -23.96 5.64
N THR A 411 -9.55 -24.86 5.93
CA THR A 411 -9.64 -26.27 5.54
C THR A 411 -9.08 -27.17 6.63
N SER A 412 -9.80 -28.26 6.91
CA SER A 412 -9.37 -29.36 7.77
C SER A 412 -8.30 -30.25 7.13
N LYS A 413 -8.07 -30.10 5.82
CA LYS A 413 -7.09 -30.89 5.05
C LYS A 413 -5.79 -30.12 4.86
N CYS A 414 -4.70 -30.80 5.19
CA CYS A 414 -3.32 -30.33 5.04
C CYS A 414 -2.83 -30.58 3.62
N SER A 415 -1.93 -29.72 3.14
CA SER A 415 -1.33 -29.84 1.83
C SER A 415 -0.22 -30.90 1.82
N ASP A 416 -0.25 -31.83 0.87
CA ASP A 416 0.88 -32.73 0.62
C ASP A 416 2.14 -31.96 0.22
N LYS A 417 1.99 -30.76 -0.37
CA LYS A 417 3.12 -29.89 -0.74
C LYS A 417 3.88 -29.38 0.48
N ASP A 418 3.17 -29.17 1.58
CA ASP A 418 3.75 -28.78 2.87
C ASP A 418 4.12 -30.01 3.71
N LYS A 419 4.21 -31.19 3.07
CA LYS A 419 4.54 -32.49 3.68
C LYS A 419 3.56 -32.89 4.79
N GLY A 420 2.33 -32.37 4.75
CA GLY A 420 1.33 -32.56 5.79
C GLY A 420 1.62 -31.79 7.09
N PHE A 421 2.63 -30.92 7.13
CA PHE A 421 2.93 -30.10 8.30
C PHE A 421 1.91 -28.98 8.49
N GLN A 422 1.62 -28.69 9.75
CA GLN A 422 0.82 -27.54 10.14
C GLN A 422 1.63 -26.25 9.94
N SER A 423 1.11 -25.32 9.15
CA SER A 423 1.56 -23.94 9.22
C SER A 423 0.82 -23.25 10.37
N TYR A 424 1.56 -22.78 11.37
CA TYR A 424 1.02 -21.92 12.42
C TYR A 424 1.15 -20.44 12.07
N ASN A 425 1.54 -20.09 10.84
CA ASN A 425 1.49 -18.71 10.36
C ASN A 425 0.02 -18.27 10.15
N ALA A 426 -0.25 -16.98 10.28
CA ALA A 426 -1.58 -16.40 10.09
C ALA A 426 -1.78 -15.86 8.67
N TRP A 427 -2.95 -16.10 8.08
CA TRP A 427 -3.41 -15.35 6.93
C TRP A 427 -4.15 -14.10 7.41
N VAL A 428 -4.12 -13.05 6.59
CA VAL A 428 -4.34 -11.68 7.03
C VAL A 428 -4.88 -10.88 5.88
N GLY A 429 -6.03 -10.26 6.11
CA GLY A 429 -6.67 -9.40 5.14
C GLY A 429 -6.96 -8.04 5.73
N THR A 430 -7.06 -7.07 4.84
CA THR A 430 -7.50 -5.72 5.17
C THR A 430 -8.39 -5.19 4.07
N SER A 431 -9.37 -4.35 4.44
CA SER A 431 -10.13 -3.56 3.47
C SER A 431 -9.39 -2.30 3.01
N GLY A 432 -8.29 -1.94 3.69
CA GLY A 432 -7.55 -0.68 3.50
C GLY A 432 -6.34 -0.74 2.56
N ALA A 433 -6.20 -1.78 1.72
CA ALA A 433 -5.10 -1.87 0.76
C ALA A 433 -5.27 -0.85 -0.39
N HIS A 434 -4.53 0.27 -0.31
CA HIS A 434 -4.57 1.34 -1.29
C HIS A 434 -3.71 1.05 -2.54
N GLY A 435 -4.27 0.35 -3.53
CA GLY A 435 -3.58 0.07 -4.79
C GLY A 435 -4.51 -0.05 -6.00
N LEU A 436 -4.68 1.05 -6.74
CA LEU A 436 -5.40 1.21 -8.04
C LEU A 436 -6.93 1.37 -8.01
N ASN A 437 -7.37 2.45 -8.71
CA ASN A 437 -8.76 2.85 -8.87
C ASN A 437 -9.62 1.74 -9.48
N TRP A 438 -10.81 1.58 -8.92
CA TRP A 438 -11.49 0.30 -8.80
C TRP A 438 -12.13 -0.24 -10.11
N ALA A 439 -12.17 0.53 -11.20
CA ALA A 439 -12.68 0.10 -12.51
C ALA A 439 -11.60 -0.53 -13.41
N GLY A 440 -10.39 0.06 -13.40
CA GLY A 440 -9.26 -0.42 -14.17
C GLY A 440 -8.78 -1.78 -13.65
N LYS A 441 -8.78 -1.94 -12.32
CA LYS A 441 -8.52 -3.21 -11.63
C LYS A 441 -9.44 -4.33 -12.07
N GLU A 442 -10.77 -4.14 -11.98
CA GLU A 442 -11.70 -5.19 -12.36
C GLU A 442 -11.59 -5.53 -13.85
N THR A 443 -11.39 -4.52 -14.71
CA THR A 443 -11.18 -4.74 -16.14
C THR A 443 -9.93 -5.61 -16.39
N ALA A 444 -8.81 -5.27 -15.75
CA ALA A 444 -7.57 -6.05 -15.84
C ALA A 444 -7.75 -7.48 -15.30
N LEU A 445 -8.40 -7.65 -14.15
CA LEU A 445 -8.72 -8.94 -13.55
C LEU A 445 -9.54 -9.83 -14.49
N GLN A 446 -10.59 -9.28 -15.09
CA GLN A 446 -11.49 -10.05 -15.96
C GLN A 446 -10.81 -10.43 -17.29
N LEU A 447 -9.99 -9.54 -17.86
CA LEU A 447 -9.18 -9.86 -19.04
C LEU A 447 -8.15 -10.95 -18.71
N PHE A 448 -7.46 -10.82 -17.59
CA PHE A 448 -6.48 -11.79 -17.11
C PHE A 448 -7.11 -13.18 -16.88
N ARG A 449 -8.27 -13.25 -16.21
CA ARG A 449 -9.04 -14.50 -16.02
C ARG A 449 -9.45 -15.18 -17.32
N ARG A 450 -9.48 -14.44 -18.44
CA ARG A 450 -9.77 -14.95 -19.77
C ARG A 450 -8.51 -15.21 -20.60
N ASN A 451 -7.37 -15.42 -19.93
CA ASN A 451 -6.07 -15.79 -20.52
C ASN A 451 -5.49 -14.70 -21.45
N ALA A 452 -5.83 -13.43 -21.20
CA ALA A 452 -5.21 -12.32 -21.90
C ALA A 452 -3.86 -11.97 -21.25
N LYS A 453 -2.88 -11.61 -22.10
CA LYS A 453 -1.68 -10.92 -21.65
C LYS A 453 -2.01 -9.44 -21.41
N VAL A 454 -1.97 -9.02 -20.16
CA VAL A 454 -2.39 -7.69 -19.70
C VAL A 454 -1.17 -6.88 -19.28
N TYR A 455 -0.96 -5.75 -19.95
CA TYR A 455 0.00 -4.74 -19.52
C TYR A 455 -0.72 -3.67 -18.69
N ILE A 456 -0.27 -3.47 -17.46
CA ILE A 456 -0.71 -2.37 -16.60
C ILE A 456 0.26 -1.21 -16.78
N ALA A 457 -0.21 -0.20 -17.50
CA ALA A 457 0.55 1.01 -17.73
C ALA A 457 0.37 1.99 -16.55
N SER A 458 1.43 2.26 -15.79
CA SER A 458 1.36 3.08 -14.57
C SER A 458 2.69 3.78 -14.28
N ARG A 459 2.63 4.95 -13.62
CA ARG A 459 3.79 5.69 -13.08
C ARG A 459 4.46 4.98 -11.90
N SER A 460 3.72 4.11 -11.23
CA SER A 460 4.10 3.52 -9.95
C SER A 460 4.13 2.02 -10.09
N ARG A 461 5.35 1.47 -10.02
CA ARG A 461 5.61 0.04 -9.97
C ARG A 461 5.00 -0.60 -8.72
N SER A 462 5.08 0.06 -7.57
CA SER A 462 4.47 -0.42 -6.32
C SER A 462 2.96 -0.62 -6.43
N LYS A 463 2.22 0.37 -6.96
CA LYS A 463 0.78 0.23 -7.20
C LYS A 463 0.44 -0.88 -8.17
N TYR A 464 1.33 -1.17 -9.12
CA TYR A 464 1.21 -2.34 -9.98
C TYR A 464 1.40 -3.62 -9.17
N ASP A 465 2.48 -3.75 -8.39
CA ASP A 465 2.77 -4.96 -7.62
C ASP A 465 1.65 -5.27 -6.61
N ASP A 466 1.08 -4.25 -5.96
CA ASP A 466 -0.08 -4.38 -5.06
C ASP A 466 -1.31 -4.94 -5.81
N LEU A 467 -1.66 -4.33 -6.95
CA LEU A 467 -2.76 -4.82 -7.78
C LEU A 467 -2.49 -6.23 -8.30
N THR A 468 -1.28 -6.52 -8.74
CA THR A 468 -0.86 -7.82 -9.26
C THR A 468 -1.06 -8.88 -8.19
N ASN A 469 -0.59 -8.63 -6.97
CA ASN A 469 -0.78 -9.54 -5.84
C ASN A 469 -2.27 -9.77 -5.56
N GLU A 470 -3.09 -8.72 -5.60
CA GLU A 470 -4.52 -8.82 -5.35
C GLU A 470 -5.29 -9.52 -6.48
N VAL A 471 -4.94 -9.24 -7.74
CA VAL A 471 -5.49 -9.89 -8.94
C VAL A 471 -5.16 -11.37 -8.92
N PHE A 472 -3.91 -11.75 -8.59
CA PHE A 472 -3.54 -13.16 -8.48
C PHE A 472 -4.28 -13.86 -7.33
N ARG A 473 -4.43 -13.21 -6.17
CA ARG A 473 -5.26 -13.73 -5.06
C ARG A 473 -6.71 -13.97 -5.48
N SER A 474 -7.25 -13.11 -6.35
CA SER A 474 -8.65 -13.18 -6.79
C SER A 474 -8.85 -14.11 -8.00
N ALA A 475 -7.86 -14.26 -8.88
CA ALA A 475 -7.97 -14.95 -10.17
C ALA A 475 -7.59 -16.43 -10.12
N ILE A 476 -6.71 -16.83 -9.19
CA ILE A 476 -6.12 -18.17 -9.17
C ILE A 476 -6.82 -19.02 -8.11
N ASN A 477 -7.74 -19.88 -8.56
CA ASN A 477 -8.18 -21.06 -7.82
C ASN A 477 -7.57 -22.28 -8.52
N GLN A 478 -6.64 -22.95 -7.85
CA GLN A 478 -5.96 -24.21 -8.23
C GLN A 478 -4.68 -24.12 -9.10
N ASP A 479 -3.91 -25.20 -8.97
CA ASP A 479 -2.48 -25.45 -9.21
C ASP A 479 -1.98 -25.46 -10.66
N HIS A 480 -2.71 -24.85 -11.59
CA HIS A 480 -2.20 -24.66 -12.94
C HIS A 480 -1.94 -23.18 -13.17
N ASP A 481 -0.65 -22.83 -13.38
CA ASP A 481 -0.13 -21.63 -14.05
C ASP A 481 0.78 -20.67 -13.23
N VAL A 482 1.98 -21.15 -12.88
CA VAL A 482 3.13 -20.24 -12.68
C VAL A 482 3.43 -19.47 -13.99
N GLU A 483 3.16 -20.07 -15.16
CA GLU A 483 3.31 -19.45 -16.49
C GLU A 483 2.32 -18.29 -16.73
N ARG A 484 1.13 -18.28 -16.12
CA ARG A 484 0.19 -17.15 -16.27
C ARG A 484 0.67 -15.89 -15.59
N GLN A 485 1.60 -15.97 -14.64
CA GLN A 485 2.14 -14.75 -14.04
C GLN A 485 2.88 -13.88 -15.08
N GLU A 486 3.53 -14.48 -16.06
CA GLU A 486 4.17 -13.78 -17.17
C GLU A 486 3.16 -13.11 -18.12
N GLN A 487 1.86 -13.41 -17.98
CA GLN A 487 0.82 -12.72 -18.73
C GLN A 487 0.43 -11.38 -18.12
N PHE A 488 0.79 -11.08 -16.87
CA PHE A 488 0.51 -9.79 -16.24
C PHE A 488 1.81 -8.98 -16.16
N GLN A 489 1.89 -7.87 -16.88
CA GLN A 489 3.13 -7.14 -17.14
C GLN A 489 3.02 -5.68 -16.70
N PHE A 490 4.10 -5.15 -16.15
CA PHE A 490 4.23 -3.72 -15.89
C PHE A 490 4.70 -2.98 -17.15
N LEU A 491 4.11 -1.82 -17.42
CA LEU A 491 4.60 -0.86 -18.41
C LEU A 491 4.70 0.50 -17.72
N GLU A 492 5.90 1.09 -17.68
CA GLU A 492 6.03 2.42 -17.08
C GLU A 492 5.38 3.46 -17.98
N LEU A 493 4.41 4.21 -17.45
CA LEU A 493 3.68 5.22 -18.23
C LEU A 493 3.20 6.37 -17.34
N ASP A 494 3.71 7.56 -17.62
CA ASP A 494 3.18 8.83 -17.16
C ASP A 494 2.45 9.54 -18.29
N LEU A 495 1.12 9.46 -18.27
CA LEU A 495 0.26 10.11 -19.27
C LEU A 495 0.38 11.65 -19.29
N SER A 496 0.96 12.26 -18.25
CA SER A 496 1.23 13.71 -18.24
C SER A 496 2.52 14.10 -18.99
N SER A 497 3.27 13.12 -19.50
CA SER A 497 4.54 13.32 -20.21
C SER A 497 4.50 12.70 -21.61
N ILE A 498 4.71 13.52 -22.65
CA ILE A 498 4.76 13.04 -24.03
C ILE A 498 5.90 12.06 -24.26
N GLU A 499 7.06 12.38 -23.71
CA GLU A 499 8.22 11.50 -23.71
C GLU A 499 7.91 10.13 -23.08
N SER A 500 7.28 10.09 -21.91
CA SER A 500 6.94 8.82 -21.25
C SER A 500 6.00 7.97 -22.11
N CYS A 501 5.01 8.58 -22.75
CA CYS A 501 4.11 7.86 -23.66
C CYS A 501 4.82 7.30 -24.90
N VAL A 502 5.77 8.03 -25.48
CA VAL A 502 6.58 7.56 -26.61
C VAL A 502 7.46 6.38 -26.19
N LEU A 503 8.14 6.48 -25.06
CA LEU A 503 9.01 5.42 -24.53
C LEU A 503 8.21 4.16 -24.21
N ALA A 504 7.05 4.29 -23.55
CA ALA A 504 6.17 3.15 -23.26
C ALA A 504 5.68 2.45 -24.54
N ALA A 505 5.33 3.22 -25.58
CA ALA A 505 4.92 2.67 -26.86
C ALA A 505 6.06 1.93 -27.58
N GLN A 506 7.29 2.46 -27.51
CA GLN A 506 8.49 1.81 -28.03
C GLN A 506 8.80 0.52 -27.27
N GLU A 507 8.79 0.57 -25.93
CA GLU A 507 9.01 -0.59 -25.07
C GLU A 507 7.99 -1.69 -25.35
N PHE A 508 6.70 -1.34 -25.46
CA PHE A 508 5.66 -2.30 -25.82
C PHE A 508 5.93 -2.93 -27.19
N LYS A 509 6.30 -2.12 -28.19
CA LYS A 509 6.63 -2.60 -29.55
C LYS A 509 7.86 -3.50 -29.60
N LEU A 510 8.82 -3.31 -28.70
CA LEU A 510 9.98 -4.19 -28.56
C LEU A 510 9.61 -5.53 -27.93
N LYS A 511 8.66 -5.53 -26.99
CA LYS A 511 8.23 -6.72 -26.25
C LYS A 511 7.18 -7.55 -26.99
N GLU A 512 6.31 -6.90 -27.76
CA GLU A 512 5.12 -7.51 -28.34
C GLU A 512 5.00 -7.29 -29.84
N ARG A 513 4.49 -8.31 -30.54
CA ARG A 513 4.28 -8.28 -32.00
C ARG A 513 2.84 -7.96 -32.41
N ARG A 514 1.90 -7.97 -31.45
CA ARG A 514 0.46 -7.79 -31.66
C ARG A 514 -0.15 -7.08 -30.46
N LEU A 515 -1.15 -6.23 -30.72
CA LEU A 515 -1.96 -5.56 -29.70
C LEU A 515 -3.44 -5.70 -30.02
N ASP A 516 -4.17 -6.46 -29.20
CA ASP A 516 -5.60 -6.75 -29.42
C ASP A 516 -6.51 -5.69 -28.82
N VAL A 517 -6.16 -5.14 -27.66
CA VAL A 517 -6.99 -4.18 -26.92
C VAL A 517 -6.11 -3.09 -26.30
N VAL A 518 -6.47 -1.83 -26.54
CA VAL A 518 -5.94 -0.65 -25.82
C VAL A 518 -7.08 0.01 -25.07
N ILE A 519 -6.88 0.23 -23.77
CA ILE A 519 -7.85 0.91 -22.92
C ILE A 519 -7.21 2.18 -22.39
N ALA A 520 -7.56 3.32 -23.00
CA ALA A 520 -7.14 4.64 -22.55
C ALA A 520 -8.02 5.08 -21.37
N ASN A 521 -7.72 4.54 -20.18
CA ASN A 521 -8.41 4.82 -18.93
C ASN A 521 -7.65 5.82 -18.06
N ALA A 522 -7.59 7.07 -18.52
CA ALA A 522 -6.99 8.17 -17.79
C ALA A 522 -8.06 8.94 -17.00
N ALA A 523 -7.84 9.14 -15.70
CA ALA A 523 -8.79 9.83 -14.83
C ALA A 523 -8.07 10.70 -13.80
N LEU A 524 -7.58 11.86 -14.24
CA LEU A 524 -7.39 12.99 -13.33
C LEU A 524 -8.69 13.81 -13.34
N SER A 525 -9.43 13.82 -12.22
CA SER A 525 -10.72 14.51 -12.14
C SER A 525 -10.51 15.98 -11.80
N VAL A 526 -10.90 16.46 -10.63
CA VAL A 526 -10.76 17.85 -10.20
C VAL A 526 -9.32 18.08 -9.72
N ALA A 527 -8.58 18.93 -10.41
CA ALA A 527 -7.21 19.30 -10.05
C ALA A 527 -6.97 20.81 -10.18
N PRO A 528 -6.00 21.38 -9.45
CA PRO A 528 -5.55 22.76 -9.67
C PRO A 528 -5.03 22.93 -11.10
N CYS A 529 -5.06 24.16 -11.61
CA CYS A 529 -4.66 24.47 -12.99
C CYS A 529 -3.14 24.56 -13.10
N THR A 530 -2.44 23.43 -12.94
CA THR A 530 -0.98 23.33 -13.11
C THR A 530 -0.63 22.86 -14.51
N LEU A 531 0.59 23.15 -14.95
CA LEU A 531 1.12 22.63 -16.22
C LEU A 531 1.87 21.31 -16.01
N SER A 532 1.78 20.42 -16.98
CA SER A 532 2.62 19.23 -17.10
C SER A 532 4.05 19.61 -17.50
N ARG A 533 4.95 18.62 -17.56
CA ARG A 533 6.33 18.83 -18.02
C ARG A 533 6.41 19.39 -19.44
N ASP A 534 5.40 19.08 -20.25
CA ASP A 534 5.28 19.57 -21.64
C ASP A 534 4.68 20.98 -21.73
N GLY A 535 4.40 21.63 -20.60
CA GLY A 535 3.83 22.97 -20.55
C GLY A 535 2.33 23.00 -20.85
N ILE A 536 1.62 21.90 -20.58
CA ILE A 536 0.20 21.76 -20.91
C ILE A 536 -0.63 21.51 -19.66
N GLU A 537 -1.80 22.14 -19.55
CA GLU A 537 -2.71 22.01 -18.41
C GLU A 537 -2.96 20.54 -18.04
N ILE A 538 -2.73 20.21 -16.78
CA ILE A 538 -2.51 18.84 -16.30
C ILE A 538 -3.69 17.89 -16.52
N GLN A 539 -4.93 18.38 -16.39
CA GLN A 539 -6.13 17.57 -16.62
C GLN A 539 -6.27 17.22 -18.10
N PHE A 540 -5.97 18.17 -18.99
CA PHE A 540 -5.95 17.92 -20.43
C PHE A 540 -4.77 17.02 -20.84
N ALA A 541 -3.57 17.30 -20.34
CA ALA A 541 -2.38 16.50 -20.60
C ALA A 541 -2.56 15.03 -20.22
N THR A 542 -3.06 14.79 -19.00
CA THR A 542 -3.26 13.43 -18.49
C THR A 542 -4.40 12.71 -19.20
N ASN A 543 -5.51 13.41 -19.50
CA ASN A 543 -6.73 12.74 -19.95
C ASN A 543 -6.87 12.62 -21.47
N ASP A 544 -6.21 13.44 -22.29
CA ASP A 544 -6.49 13.52 -23.74
C ASP A 544 -5.24 13.44 -24.65
N ILE A 545 -4.12 14.04 -24.26
CA ILE A 545 -3.07 14.44 -25.22
C ILE A 545 -2.40 13.28 -25.98
N ILE A 546 -2.45 12.03 -25.49
CA ILE A 546 -1.65 10.97 -26.10
C ILE A 546 -2.37 9.65 -26.13
N GLN A 547 -3.09 9.45 -27.23
CA GLN A 547 -3.57 8.15 -27.67
C GLN A 547 -3.10 7.83 -29.10
N SER A 548 -1.97 8.41 -29.53
CA SER A 548 -1.31 8.01 -30.76
C SER A 548 -0.40 6.80 -30.52
N THR A 549 -0.85 5.62 -30.95
CA THR A 549 -0.01 4.42 -30.96
C THR A 549 0.63 4.26 -32.34
N SER A 550 1.94 4.09 -32.39
CA SER A 550 2.65 3.67 -33.61
C SER A 550 2.12 2.31 -34.08
N VAL A 551 1.93 2.17 -35.39
CA VAL A 551 1.09 1.14 -36.00
C VAL A 551 1.76 -0.25 -35.96
N LEU A 552 1.14 -1.17 -35.20
CA LEU A 552 1.18 -2.62 -35.40
C LEU A 552 -0.19 -3.18 -34.99
N PHE A 553 -1.22 -2.95 -35.81
CA PHE A 553 -2.57 -3.46 -35.55
C PHE A 553 -3.12 -4.16 -36.78
N ASN A 554 -3.37 -5.47 -36.70
CA ASN A 554 -4.17 -6.19 -37.69
C ASN A 554 -5.67 -6.09 -37.35
N GLU A 555 -6.04 -6.58 -36.16
CA GLU A 555 -7.40 -6.51 -35.62
C GLU A 555 -7.31 -6.07 -34.16
N ALA A 556 -7.89 -4.91 -33.81
CA ALA A 556 -7.77 -4.36 -32.47
C ALA A 556 -9.02 -3.62 -31.99
N ARG A 557 -9.12 -3.43 -30.67
CA ARG A 557 -10.10 -2.58 -30.00
C ARG A 557 -9.37 -1.42 -29.32
N VAL A 558 -9.81 -0.20 -29.57
CA VAL A 558 -9.32 1.00 -28.87
C VAL A 558 -10.49 1.60 -28.11
N ILE A 559 -10.39 1.61 -26.79
CA ILE A 559 -11.43 2.06 -25.87
C ILE A 559 -10.96 3.33 -25.19
N VAL A 560 -11.69 4.42 -25.40
CA VAL A 560 -11.36 5.74 -24.86
C VAL A 560 -12.34 6.08 -23.74
N VAL A 561 -11.85 6.20 -22.50
CA VAL A 561 -12.71 6.45 -21.34
C VAL A 561 -13.01 7.96 -21.21
N ALA A 562 -14.21 8.32 -21.62
CA ALA A 562 -14.78 9.66 -21.50
C ALA A 562 -15.67 9.79 -20.24
N SER A 563 -16.58 10.77 -20.23
CA SER A 563 -17.51 11.01 -19.13
C SER A 563 -18.73 11.79 -19.62
N HIS A 564 -19.87 11.68 -18.93
CA HIS A 564 -21.00 12.60 -19.13
C HIS A 564 -20.62 14.08 -18.97
N ALA A 565 -19.54 14.38 -18.23
CA ALA A 565 -19.01 15.74 -18.10
C ALA A 565 -18.70 16.40 -19.45
N HIS A 566 -18.43 15.63 -20.52
CA HIS A 566 -18.21 16.18 -21.87
C HIS A 566 -19.38 17.06 -22.37
N ALA A 567 -20.60 16.80 -21.91
CA ALA A 567 -21.79 17.57 -22.25
C ALA A 567 -21.99 18.82 -21.38
N MET A 568 -21.23 18.94 -20.29
CA MET A 568 -21.27 20.08 -19.37
C MET A 568 -20.27 21.19 -19.73
N TYR A 569 -19.40 20.96 -20.71
CA TYR A 569 -18.42 21.95 -21.15
C TYR A 569 -19.13 23.14 -21.79
N LYS A 570 -18.97 24.32 -21.18
CA LYS A 570 -19.47 25.60 -21.68
C LYS A 570 -18.26 26.49 -21.97
N SER A 571 -17.87 26.57 -23.23
CA SER A 571 -16.86 27.54 -23.66
C SER A 571 -17.49 28.94 -23.69
N SER A 572 -16.72 29.95 -23.28
CA SER A 572 -17.05 31.38 -23.46
C SER A 572 -17.10 31.78 -24.95
N HIS A 573 -16.59 30.92 -25.84
CA HIS A 573 -16.77 30.99 -27.28
C HIS A 573 -17.51 29.72 -27.75
N PRO A 574 -18.75 29.83 -28.25
CA PRO A 574 -19.47 28.67 -28.79
C PRO A 574 -18.58 27.95 -29.82
N ASP A 575 -18.51 26.62 -29.72
CA ASP A 575 -17.88 25.72 -30.71
C ASP A 575 -16.34 25.57 -30.71
N THR A 576 -15.60 26.02 -29.69
CA THR A 576 -14.13 25.83 -29.64
C THR A 576 -13.58 25.25 -28.32
N ILE A 577 -12.50 24.46 -28.44
CA ILE A 577 -11.52 24.22 -27.37
C ILE A 577 -10.50 25.35 -27.51
N CYS A 578 -10.37 26.23 -26.51
CA CYS A 578 -9.31 27.24 -26.53
C CYS A 578 -7.97 26.57 -26.16
N PHE A 579 -7.13 26.34 -27.17
CA PHE A 579 -5.83 25.70 -27.01
C PHE A 579 -4.80 26.63 -26.36
N GLU A 580 -4.97 27.95 -26.46
CA GLU A 580 -4.14 28.92 -25.75
C GLU A 580 -4.29 28.79 -24.23
N ASP A 581 -5.51 28.50 -23.76
CA ASP A 581 -5.78 28.29 -22.33
C ASP A 581 -5.16 26.99 -21.79
N LEU A 582 -4.72 26.07 -22.67
CA LEU A 582 -3.98 24.89 -22.27
C LEU A 582 -2.52 25.20 -21.88
N LYS A 583 -1.99 26.35 -22.31
CA LYS A 583 -0.62 26.78 -22.01
C LYS A 583 -0.54 27.75 -20.83
N LYS A 584 -1.66 28.03 -20.17
CA LYS A 584 -1.76 28.97 -19.06
C LYS A 584 -1.76 28.22 -17.74
N GLU A 585 -0.83 28.57 -16.86
CA GLU A 585 -0.89 28.15 -15.46
C GLU A 585 -1.93 29.03 -14.73
N GLY A 586 -2.77 28.39 -13.92
CA GLY A 586 -3.75 29.07 -13.08
C GLY A 586 -3.39 28.91 -11.60
N ARG A 587 -4.41 28.91 -10.73
CA ARG A 587 -4.18 28.74 -9.29
C ARG A 587 -3.70 27.33 -8.95
N LYS A 588 -2.71 27.28 -8.05
CA LYS A 588 -2.08 26.03 -7.54
C LYS A 588 -2.90 25.34 -6.45
N ARG A 589 -3.98 25.96 -5.98
CA ARG A 589 -4.91 25.43 -4.98
C ARG A 589 -6.34 25.82 -5.37
N LEU A 590 -7.32 24.97 -5.04
CA LEU A 590 -8.74 25.30 -5.16
C LEU A 590 -9.17 25.82 -3.79
N GLU A 591 -9.69 27.04 -3.68
CA GLU A 591 -10.02 27.67 -2.39
C GLU A 591 -11.50 28.06 -2.30
N SER A 592 -12.20 28.10 -3.42
CA SER A 592 -13.59 28.52 -3.54
C SER A 592 -14.43 27.56 -4.41
N PHE A 593 -15.76 27.67 -4.31
CA PHE A 593 -16.70 26.99 -5.21
C PHE A 593 -16.43 27.31 -6.69
N GLN A 594 -16.01 28.55 -6.98
CA GLN A 594 -15.69 28.97 -8.32
C GLN A 594 -14.47 28.23 -8.88
N ASP A 595 -13.41 28.05 -8.08
CA ASP A 595 -12.21 27.31 -8.50
C ASP A 595 -12.56 25.84 -8.83
N VAL A 596 -13.43 25.22 -8.04
CA VAL A 596 -13.92 23.86 -8.31
C VAL A 596 -14.76 23.81 -9.58
N GLN A 597 -15.64 24.79 -9.79
CA GLN A 597 -16.43 24.88 -11.02
C GLN A 597 -15.54 25.04 -12.26
N GLU A 598 -14.48 25.84 -12.17
CA GLU A 598 -13.49 26.00 -13.25
C GLU A 598 -12.71 24.70 -13.49
N ALA A 599 -12.30 23.98 -12.44
CA ALA A 599 -11.67 22.67 -12.54
C ALA A 599 -12.59 21.61 -13.18
N LEU A 600 -13.89 21.66 -12.88
CA LEU A 600 -14.90 20.83 -13.53
C LEU A 600 -15.07 21.17 -15.00
N GLN A 601 -14.98 22.45 -15.38
CA GLN A 601 -14.98 22.86 -16.79
C GLN A 601 -13.73 22.37 -17.53
N ARG A 602 -12.54 22.41 -16.91
CA ARG A 602 -11.32 21.81 -17.48
C ARG A 602 -11.42 20.29 -17.62
N TYR A 603 -11.98 19.61 -16.62
CA TYR A 603 -12.29 18.18 -16.70
C TYR A 603 -13.27 17.88 -17.85
N ALA A 604 -14.38 18.62 -17.92
CA ALA A 604 -15.38 18.52 -18.98
C ALA A 604 -14.76 18.72 -20.37
N ARG A 605 -13.87 19.71 -20.53
CA ARG A 605 -13.09 19.95 -21.75
C ARG A 605 -12.26 18.72 -22.14
N SER A 606 -11.52 18.13 -21.20
CA SER A 606 -10.71 16.94 -21.47
C SER A 606 -11.54 15.69 -21.83
N LYS A 607 -12.76 15.57 -21.28
CA LYS A 607 -13.67 14.45 -21.58
C LYS A 607 -14.42 14.65 -22.89
N LEU A 608 -14.64 15.90 -23.32
CA LEU A 608 -15.07 16.22 -24.69
C LEU A 608 -14.00 15.86 -25.71
N ALA A 609 -12.76 16.23 -25.42
CA ALA A 609 -11.63 15.94 -26.30
C ALA A 609 -11.45 14.43 -26.53
N ASN A 610 -11.60 13.60 -25.48
CA ASN A 610 -11.62 12.15 -25.61
C ASN A 610 -12.65 11.59 -26.61
N VAL A 611 -13.89 12.12 -26.62
CA VAL A 611 -14.94 11.69 -27.55
C VAL A 611 -14.60 12.10 -28.99
N LEU A 612 -14.12 13.33 -29.17
CA LEU A 612 -13.66 13.85 -30.45
C LEU A 612 -12.48 13.04 -30.99
N PHE A 613 -11.50 12.76 -30.14
CA PHE A 613 -10.32 11.97 -30.46
C PHE A 613 -10.71 10.57 -30.94
N ALA A 614 -11.55 9.85 -30.19
CA ALA A 614 -11.99 8.51 -30.56
C ALA A 614 -12.68 8.48 -31.93
N ARG A 615 -13.51 9.49 -32.23
CA ARG A 615 -14.18 9.64 -33.53
C ARG A 615 -13.20 9.94 -34.66
N THR A 616 -12.28 10.88 -34.46
CA THR A 616 -11.30 11.25 -35.48
C THR A 616 -10.35 10.09 -35.77
N LEU A 617 -9.83 9.43 -34.74
CA LEU A 617 -8.98 8.26 -34.86
C LEU A 617 -9.69 7.14 -35.63
N SER A 618 -10.96 6.88 -35.28
CA SER A 618 -11.80 5.91 -35.99
C SER A 618 -11.92 6.22 -37.49
N THR A 619 -12.23 7.47 -37.85
CA THR A 619 -12.38 7.88 -39.24
C THR A 619 -11.06 7.78 -40.00
N ARG A 620 -9.95 8.17 -39.38
CA ARG A 620 -8.62 8.08 -39.99
C ARG A 620 -8.18 6.63 -40.22
N PHE A 621 -8.31 5.75 -39.24
CA PHE A 621 -7.99 4.33 -39.42
C PHE A 621 -8.78 3.69 -40.55
N ARG A 622 -10.08 3.99 -40.67
CA ARG A 622 -10.88 3.51 -41.80
C ARG A 622 -10.39 4.03 -43.15
N ARG A 623 -10.00 5.31 -43.24
CA ARG A 623 -9.44 5.90 -44.47
C ARG A 623 -8.08 5.32 -44.86
N LEU A 624 -7.27 4.93 -43.87
CA LEU A 624 -5.94 4.35 -44.06
C LEU A 624 -5.96 2.83 -44.31
N GLY A 625 -7.15 2.22 -44.42
CA GLY A 625 -7.30 0.78 -44.68
C GLY A 625 -7.31 -0.10 -43.42
N TYR A 626 -7.19 0.47 -42.22
CA TYR A 626 -7.29 -0.25 -40.93
C TYR A 626 -8.76 -0.42 -40.50
N ALA A 627 -9.60 -0.93 -41.39
CA ALA A 627 -11.04 -1.05 -41.15
C ALA A 627 -11.40 -2.04 -40.02
N ASN A 628 -10.47 -2.94 -39.65
CA ASN A 628 -10.65 -3.90 -38.56
C ASN A 628 -10.15 -3.41 -37.19
N VAL A 629 -9.79 -2.12 -37.08
CA VAL A 629 -9.48 -1.46 -35.81
C VAL A 629 -10.70 -0.66 -35.35
N PHE A 630 -11.29 -1.07 -34.22
CA PHE A 630 -12.54 -0.51 -33.72
C PHE A 630 -12.24 0.45 -32.57
N VAL A 631 -12.34 1.74 -32.86
CA VAL A 631 -12.12 2.81 -31.89
C VAL A 631 -13.46 3.33 -31.41
N ASN A 632 -13.70 3.27 -30.10
CA ASN A 632 -14.95 3.71 -29.48
C ASN A 632 -14.67 4.42 -28.16
N SER A 633 -15.60 5.29 -27.74
CA SER A 633 -15.53 5.98 -26.45
C SER A 633 -16.69 5.59 -25.55
N LEU A 634 -16.51 5.70 -24.24
CA LEU A 634 -17.55 5.35 -23.27
C LEU A 634 -17.60 6.30 -22.08
N ASN A 635 -18.76 6.35 -21.43
CA ASN A 635 -18.89 6.83 -20.05
C ASN A 635 -18.99 5.61 -19.11
N PRO A 636 -18.09 5.47 -18.12
CA PRO A 636 -18.10 4.32 -17.22
C PRO A 636 -19.08 4.49 -16.05
N GLY A 637 -19.77 5.64 -15.96
CA GLY A 637 -20.56 6.05 -14.80
C GLY A 637 -19.73 6.79 -13.75
N THR A 638 -20.40 7.40 -12.76
CA THR A 638 -19.70 7.89 -11.57
C THR A 638 -19.36 6.67 -10.74
N ILE A 639 -18.14 6.18 -10.83
CA ILE A 639 -17.67 5.08 -9.97
C ILE A 639 -17.22 5.75 -8.67
N GLY A 640 -17.50 5.14 -7.52
CA GLY A 640 -16.99 5.63 -6.23
C GLY A 640 -15.46 5.60 -6.22
N THR A 641 -14.83 6.61 -6.80
CA THR A 641 -13.39 6.76 -6.83
C THR A 641 -12.93 7.14 -5.44
N SER A 642 -12.04 6.36 -4.84
CA SER A 642 -11.24 6.79 -3.69
C SER A 642 -10.33 7.91 -4.17
N SER A 643 -10.86 9.11 -4.03
CA SER A 643 -10.33 10.38 -4.48
C SER A 643 -9.10 10.81 -3.65
N SER A 644 -8.04 10.01 -3.55
CA SER A 644 -6.86 10.42 -2.77
C SER A 644 -6.04 11.51 -3.47
N THR A 645 -6.07 11.62 -4.80
CA THR A 645 -5.56 12.79 -5.53
C THR A 645 -6.61 13.85 -5.82
N ASP A 646 -7.87 13.45 -6.07
CA ASP A 646 -8.94 14.37 -6.47
C ASP A 646 -9.64 15.06 -5.28
N SER A 647 -9.65 14.47 -4.07
CA SER A 647 -10.15 15.13 -2.85
C SER A 647 -9.11 16.03 -2.21
N ALA A 648 -7.82 15.67 -2.33
CA ALA A 648 -6.74 16.44 -1.72
C ALA A 648 -6.63 17.86 -2.32
N ALA A 649 -7.12 18.06 -3.54
CA ALA A 649 -7.19 19.36 -4.19
C ALA A 649 -8.39 20.20 -3.75
N ILE A 650 -9.44 19.58 -3.19
CA ILE A 650 -10.69 20.23 -2.78
C ILE A 650 -10.59 20.57 -1.28
N PRO A 651 -10.83 21.82 -0.85
CA PRO A 651 -10.82 22.17 0.57
C PRO A 651 -11.76 21.29 1.39
N SER A 652 -11.32 20.86 2.58
CA SER A 652 -12.08 19.94 3.44
C SER A 652 -13.48 20.44 3.81
N TRP A 653 -13.68 21.76 3.89
CA TRP A 653 -15.01 22.35 4.15
C TRP A 653 -15.97 22.18 2.95
N LEU A 654 -15.43 22.10 1.73
CA LEU A 654 -16.16 21.99 0.48
C LEU A 654 -16.45 20.52 0.10
N SER A 655 -15.59 19.59 0.53
CA SER A 655 -15.83 18.15 0.38
C SER A 655 -17.05 17.68 1.18
N VAL A 656 -17.31 18.25 2.37
CA VAL A 656 -18.51 17.98 3.20
C VAL A 656 -19.81 18.27 2.44
N ILE A 657 -19.81 19.28 1.57
CA ILE A 657 -20.98 19.72 0.80
C ILE A 657 -21.19 18.84 -0.45
N THR A 658 -20.11 18.41 -1.09
CA THR A 658 -20.15 17.63 -2.35
C THR A 658 -20.25 16.11 -2.12
N TYR A 659 -19.83 15.62 -0.95
CA TYR A 659 -19.79 14.20 -0.59
C TYR A 659 -21.15 13.46 -0.70
N PRO A 660 -22.30 14.01 -0.23
CA PRO A 660 -23.58 13.33 -0.36
C PRO A 660 -23.99 13.12 -1.83
N LEU A 661 -23.69 14.08 -2.70
CA LEU A 661 -24.02 14.03 -4.13
C LEU A 661 -23.17 12.99 -4.87
N VAL A 662 -21.87 12.90 -4.55
CA VAL A 662 -20.96 11.88 -5.10
C VAL A 662 -21.38 10.49 -4.66
N ARG A 663 -21.76 10.32 -3.39
CA ARG A 663 -22.20 9.02 -2.84
C ARG A 663 -23.50 8.53 -3.47
N VAL A 664 -24.45 9.42 -3.75
CA VAL A 664 -25.74 9.06 -4.38
C VAL A 664 -25.58 8.71 -5.86
N THR A 665 -24.58 9.27 -6.54
CA THR A 665 -24.32 9.01 -7.96
C THR A 665 -23.32 7.87 -8.21
N SER A 666 -22.61 7.41 -7.17
CA SER A 666 -21.58 6.37 -7.26
C SER A 666 -22.13 4.97 -7.57
N ILE A 667 -21.50 4.25 -8.50
CA ILE A 667 -21.78 2.86 -8.84
C ILE A 667 -20.65 1.92 -8.39
N PRO A 668 -20.94 0.62 -8.16
CA PRO A 668 -19.92 -0.36 -7.82
C PRO A 668 -18.86 -0.49 -8.91
N PRO A 669 -17.59 -0.73 -8.56
CA PRO A 669 -16.51 -0.79 -9.55
C PRO A 669 -16.63 -1.94 -10.56
N LYS A 670 -17.15 -3.09 -10.12
CA LYS A 670 -17.53 -4.20 -11.01
C LYS A 670 -18.46 -3.76 -12.12
N SER A 671 -19.41 -2.91 -11.77
CA SER A 671 -20.38 -2.38 -12.70
C SER A 671 -19.78 -1.35 -13.66
N GLY A 672 -18.84 -0.52 -13.17
CA GLY A 672 -18.13 0.44 -14.00
C GLY A 672 -17.19 -0.18 -15.03
N ALA A 673 -16.73 -1.42 -14.80
CA ALA A 673 -15.90 -2.18 -15.75
C ALA A 673 -16.70 -2.80 -16.91
N LEU A 674 -18.02 -3.01 -16.76
CA LEU A 674 -18.84 -3.77 -17.72
C LEU A 674 -18.81 -3.17 -19.13
N THR A 675 -18.96 -1.84 -19.24
CA THR A 675 -18.95 -1.16 -20.55
C THR A 675 -17.60 -1.30 -21.24
N THR A 676 -16.52 -1.13 -20.48
CA THR A 676 -15.15 -1.28 -20.97
C THR A 676 -14.92 -2.71 -21.47
N LEU A 677 -15.31 -3.71 -20.67
CA LEU A 677 -15.19 -5.13 -21.03
C LEU A 677 -16.05 -5.48 -22.25
N LEU A 678 -17.27 -4.94 -22.36
CA LEU A 678 -18.14 -5.14 -23.52
C LEU A 678 -17.47 -4.64 -24.80
N LEU A 679 -16.90 -3.42 -24.78
CA LEU A 679 -16.22 -2.86 -25.94
C LEU A 679 -14.90 -3.57 -26.26
N ALA A 680 -14.20 -4.06 -25.23
CA ALA A 680 -12.95 -4.79 -25.37
C ALA A 680 -13.15 -6.20 -25.93
N THR A 681 -14.25 -6.89 -25.58
CA THR A 681 -14.36 -8.35 -25.78
C THR A 681 -15.54 -8.80 -26.62
N SER A 682 -16.58 -7.96 -26.81
CA SER A 682 -17.80 -8.41 -27.49
C SER A 682 -17.60 -8.64 -29.00
N PRO A 683 -18.02 -9.78 -29.56
CA PRO A 683 -18.02 -10.03 -31.00
C PRO A 683 -19.06 -9.17 -31.75
N GLU A 684 -19.97 -8.51 -31.04
CA GLU A 684 -20.92 -7.60 -31.69
C GLU A 684 -20.26 -6.35 -32.27
N ILE A 685 -19.17 -5.86 -31.64
CA ILE A 685 -18.45 -4.67 -32.11
C ILE A 685 -18.01 -4.82 -33.57
N PRO A 686 -17.32 -5.92 -33.96
CA PRO A 686 -16.97 -6.18 -35.35
C PRO A 686 -18.16 -6.58 -36.21
N ALA A 687 -19.04 -7.46 -35.72
CA ALA A 687 -20.17 -7.96 -36.50
C ALA A 687 -21.09 -6.84 -36.99
N ARG A 688 -21.28 -5.80 -36.17
CA ARG A 688 -22.13 -4.64 -36.47
C ARG A 688 -21.35 -3.42 -36.98
N LYS A 689 -20.03 -3.54 -37.17
CA LYS A 689 -19.15 -2.46 -37.63
C LYS A 689 -19.27 -1.20 -36.77
N LEU A 690 -19.23 -1.35 -35.45
CA LEU A 690 -19.39 -0.24 -34.50
C LEU A 690 -18.06 0.51 -34.32
N HIS A 691 -17.91 1.62 -35.05
CA HIS A 691 -16.72 2.47 -35.06
C HIS A 691 -17.09 3.93 -34.77
N GLY A 692 -16.26 4.60 -33.96
CA GLY A 692 -16.42 6.02 -33.63
C GLY A 692 -17.68 6.30 -32.81
N ARG A 693 -18.18 5.30 -32.09
CA ARG A 693 -19.41 5.38 -31.30
C ARG A 693 -19.12 5.81 -29.87
N TYR A 694 -20.14 6.38 -29.23
CA TYR A 694 -20.13 6.72 -27.81
C TYR A 694 -21.12 5.83 -27.06
N PHE A 695 -20.62 5.13 -26.04
CA PHE A 695 -21.38 4.16 -25.26
C PHE A 695 -21.63 4.66 -23.83
N ASP A 696 -22.80 4.32 -23.30
CA ASP A 696 -23.19 4.67 -21.94
C ASP A 696 -24.03 3.52 -21.35
N VAL A 697 -23.36 2.62 -20.63
CA VAL A 697 -23.97 1.41 -20.07
C VAL A 697 -23.72 1.42 -18.57
N GLY A 698 -24.80 1.32 -17.79
CA GLY A 698 -24.75 1.11 -16.33
C GLY A 698 -25.34 -0.26 -15.98
N PRO A 699 -25.03 -0.81 -14.79
CA PRO A 699 -25.70 -2.01 -14.30
C PRO A 699 -27.18 -1.67 -14.04
N LEU A 700 -28.06 -2.60 -14.36
CA LEU A 700 -29.50 -2.41 -14.49
C LEU A 700 -30.25 -1.94 -13.21
N ALA A 701 -31.30 -1.14 -13.47
CA ALA A 701 -32.49 -0.82 -12.66
C ALA A 701 -32.38 0.24 -11.53
N GLY A 702 -32.95 1.43 -11.80
CA GLY A 702 -33.91 2.00 -10.84
C GLY A 702 -33.59 3.30 -10.09
N LYS A 703 -32.71 4.22 -10.55
CA LYS A 703 -32.62 5.56 -9.93
C LYS A 703 -32.64 6.74 -10.92
N PHE A 704 -33.88 7.16 -11.21
CA PHE A 704 -34.44 8.51 -11.36
C PHE A 704 -33.91 9.59 -12.31
N TRP A 705 -32.78 9.48 -13.02
CA TRP A 705 -32.38 10.65 -13.84
C TRP A 705 -32.11 10.47 -15.34
N TYR A 706 -31.80 9.29 -15.90
CA TYR A 706 -31.63 9.18 -17.36
C TYR A 706 -31.93 7.77 -17.93
N GLY A 707 -32.59 7.71 -19.10
CA GLY A 707 -32.81 6.47 -19.85
C GLY A 707 -31.52 5.89 -20.46
N TYR A 708 -31.47 4.57 -20.60
CA TYR A 708 -30.27 3.78 -20.98
C TYR A 708 -30.29 3.35 -22.45
N SER A 709 -29.14 3.40 -23.14
CA SER A 709 -28.94 2.75 -24.44
C SER A 709 -27.47 2.36 -24.62
N TRP A 710 -27.21 1.12 -25.04
CA TRP A 710 -25.86 0.60 -25.28
C TRP A 710 -25.03 1.49 -26.23
N ASP A 711 -25.52 1.74 -27.43
CA ASP A 711 -25.10 2.81 -28.33
C ASP A 711 -25.88 4.09 -28.00
N ALA A 712 -25.20 5.07 -27.40
CA ALA A 712 -25.76 6.36 -27.01
C ALA A 712 -25.33 7.49 -27.95
N THR A 713 -24.70 7.14 -29.08
CA THR A 713 -24.06 8.05 -30.04
C THR A 713 -24.97 9.23 -30.37
N GLU A 714 -26.22 9.00 -30.77
CA GLU A 714 -27.07 10.12 -31.18
C GLU A 714 -27.75 10.86 -30.03
N ARG A 715 -28.09 10.16 -28.94
CA ARG A 715 -28.95 10.72 -27.88
C ARG A 715 -28.19 11.45 -26.79
N LYS A 716 -26.93 11.09 -26.54
CA LYS A 716 -26.18 11.56 -25.35
C LYS A 716 -24.87 12.29 -25.65
N MET A 717 -24.36 12.24 -26.88
CA MET A 717 -23.23 13.09 -27.27
C MET A 717 -23.65 14.56 -27.33
N SER A 718 -22.82 15.44 -26.77
CA SER A 718 -23.01 16.89 -26.88
C SER A 718 -22.92 17.38 -28.32
N LYS A 719 -23.51 18.56 -28.62
CA LYS A 719 -23.42 19.18 -29.96
C LYS A 719 -21.96 19.37 -30.37
N GLN A 720 -21.11 19.80 -29.44
CA GLN A 720 -19.68 19.99 -29.65
C GLN A 720 -18.96 18.66 -29.93
N ALA A 721 -19.33 17.56 -29.25
CA ALA A 721 -18.76 16.23 -29.52
C ALA A 721 -19.12 15.70 -30.93
N LYS A 722 -20.09 16.33 -31.61
CA LYS A 722 -20.48 16.05 -33.00
C LYS A 722 -19.87 16.99 -34.03
N ASN A 723 -19.08 17.97 -33.61
CA ASN A 723 -18.49 18.96 -34.50
C ASN A 723 -17.20 18.41 -35.15
N GLU A 724 -17.26 18.14 -36.46
CA GLU A 724 -16.13 17.62 -37.24
C GLU A 724 -14.98 18.63 -37.42
N GLU A 725 -15.28 19.92 -37.46
CA GLU A 725 -14.27 20.97 -37.53
C GLU A 725 -13.46 21.02 -36.23
N LEU A 726 -14.15 21.01 -35.09
CA LEU A 726 -13.52 20.94 -33.77
C LEU A 726 -12.69 19.66 -33.60
N ALA A 727 -13.21 18.53 -34.07
CA ALA A 727 -12.51 17.25 -34.05
C ALA A 727 -11.21 17.30 -34.88
N SER A 728 -11.23 18.02 -36.01
CA SER A 728 -10.07 18.21 -36.88
C SER A 728 -9.04 19.17 -36.26
N GLN A 729 -9.48 20.26 -35.64
CA GLN A 729 -8.61 21.20 -34.92
C GLN A 729 -7.90 20.52 -33.75
N LEU A 730 -8.63 19.76 -32.93
CA LEU A 730 -8.06 18.98 -31.83
C LEU A 730 -7.00 18.00 -32.31
N TRP A 731 -7.29 17.30 -33.40
CA TRP A 731 -6.35 16.34 -33.98
C TRP A 731 -5.06 17.02 -34.43
N GLU A 732 -5.18 18.12 -35.18
CA GLU A 732 -4.00 18.84 -35.69
C GLU A 732 -3.15 19.37 -34.54
N TRP A 733 -3.78 19.96 -33.53
CA TRP A 733 -3.09 20.45 -32.35
C TRP A 733 -2.37 19.33 -31.58
N SER A 734 -3.02 18.19 -31.38
CA SER A 734 -2.43 17.03 -30.68
C SER A 734 -1.25 16.47 -31.46
N PHE A 735 -1.41 16.32 -32.78
CA PHE A 735 -0.37 15.83 -33.68
C PHE A 735 0.85 16.75 -33.71
N GLN A 736 0.65 18.06 -33.80
CA GLN A 736 1.74 19.04 -33.74
C GLN A 736 2.48 18.99 -32.41
N SER A 737 1.75 18.92 -31.29
CA SER A 737 2.34 18.83 -29.94
C SER A 737 3.23 17.60 -29.79
N MET A 738 2.78 16.45 -30.29
CA MET A 738 3.59 15.22 -30.33
C MET A 738 4.84 15.35 -31.21
N MET A 739 4.70 15.90 -32.43
CA MET A 739 5.82 16.07 -33.35
C MET A 739 6.87 17.03 -32.79
N GLU A 740 6.45 18.08 -32.09
CA GLU A 740 7.34 19.00 -31.39
C GLU A 740 8.09 18.29 -30.26
N ALA A 741 7.40 17.50 -29.43
CA ALA A 741 8.03 16.72 -28.36
C ALA A 741 9.04 15.70 -28.92
N GLN A 742 8.67 14.94 -29.95
CA GLN A 742 9.56 13.97 -30.58
C GLN A 742 10.81 14.65 -31.19
N ARG A 743 10.66 15.83 -31.81
CA ARG A 743 11.81 16.61 -32.30
C ARG A 743 12.72 17.10 -31.18
N LYS A 744 12.18 17.42 -29.99
CA LYS A 744 13.00 17.78 -28.82
C LYS A 744 13.80 16.59 -28.32
N MET A 745 13.19 15.42 -28.23
CA MET A 745 13.84 14.17 -27.79
C MET A 745 14.98 13.74 -28.72
N VAL A 746 14.80 13.86 -30.04
CA VAL A 746 15.86 13.57 -31.03
C VAL A 746 17.05 14.54 -30.87
N ARG A 747 16.81 15.79 -30.47
CA ARG A 747 17.86 16.80 -30.27
C ARG A 747 18.62 16.62 -28.95
N SER A 748 17.99 16.08 -27.92
CA SER A 748 18.62 15.80 -26.61
C SER A 748 19.40 14.49 -26.58
N GLY A 749 19.26 13.64 -27.61
CA GLY A 749 19.94 12.34 -27.70
C GLY A 749 19.20 11.20 -27.01
N ASP A 750 17.95 11.43 -26.59
CA ASP A 750 17.15 10.47 -25.82
C ASP A 750 16.43 9.43 -26.71
N VAL A 751 16.43 9.60 -28.03
CA VAL A 751 15.86 8.63 -28.99
C VAL A 751 16.64 8.62 -30.31
N GLY A 752 17.01 7.43 -30.78
CA GLY A 752 17.60 7.16 -32.11
C GLY A 752 16.57 6.76 -33.16
#